data_AF-A0A7V0XHP6-F1
#
_entry.id   AF-A0A7V0XHP6-F1
#
_cell.length_a   1.000
_cell.length_b   1.000
_cell.length_c   1.000
_cell.angle_alpha   90.00
_cell.angle_beta   90.00
_cell.angle_gamma   90.00
#
_symmetry.space_group_name_H-M   'P 1'
#
loop_
_entity.id
_entity.type
_entity.pdbx_description
1 polymer ?
#
loop_
_entity_poly.entity_id
_entity_poly.type
_entity_poly.pdbx_seq_one_letter_code
_entity_poly.pdbx_strand_id
1 'polypeptide(L)'
;MKQLLNISLLVLGIAGANLAESIVYHGLSVEIFPAKKAITVTDTLHLPQELLSPKLAFTLHSGLHVECLTPNVTLTMSGHKLPVNDVGMDLESPSTDSDIWQNQYLLSSEKPLPEKIILAFRGVIHHSIQQLSEEYQRSFSVTPGIIDSQGVYLAGSSLWIPQIDNTLLNFKLKITLPGEWDALSQGKVLFKQTQGNKRQVIWKCTQPMEEAFLIAGAFHTYQQRVGKVDIFAWLRSPDAALAQKYLDVTGQYLEMYQQLIGPYPFSKFALVENFWETGYGMPSFTLLGPQVIRFPFILHSSYPHELLHNWWGNSAYVDFQSGNWCEGATVYMADHLIAEQRGQGDDYRRTTLQKFTDYVNLSNDFPLTEFLSRTDAASEAIGYGKAMMLWEMLRTELGDSLFVKAFQDFYQNNQYRKASYADLQNSFEKVSGRDFAKFFAQWTQRTGAPELHLNKVKSRKKGSAHKLTLKLAQTQKEAPFELLIPVAFYFENRVEIKTVQMDKRKQKFVFTFQDKPIKVVVDPQFQVFRKLHSSETPATLSTIFGAEKALIILPDELSQEDPHQILANTWSENSTKNIEVKKASALDKLPSDRSVWLFGDINPFLKEIEKLWDEYGVNLESQRIILEKAEFPIENHSFVVAMRHPLNPKQVFVWLRAANSDAAKGLARKLPHYGKYSYLVFDGDEPTNVAKGQWPSIHSPLQKLLSAEKIADNVQLPNRPALGQLPILFSAERMMEDINFLAAPECEGRGLGSQGIERASDYIAQQFEKAGLLPAADDGSFFQSWRDIINAQGDSGVVKNVIALLPGSNPQLKDEALVICAHYDHLGYGWPDVRAGNEGKMHLGADDNASGVAVILELARVLKSSFTPERSILFVAFTAEENQLSGSRHFVSHYKRFPKEKLYAALNIDSVGRLKDGKFLILNASSAKEWPFIFMGIGYTTGVQTQIVTQQLDASDQVAFIEAGIPAVQIFSGIHEDYHRPTDTPDKIDAAGLAKAATLSREALVYLAAERKEALTMTGQAKPAHPANSKSTSERKVSTGLMPDFTYDGEGVKIQAVSQDSPAEKAELQPGDILIEINGQSITDLRDYSNQLKTQQSGDIVKFKILRGETMLFVELTLSSR
;
A
#
# COMPACT_ATOMS: atom_id res chain seq x y z
N MET A 1 -49.04 -13.72 -43.57
CA MET A 1 -48.14 -13.12 -44.59
C MET A 1 -46.74 -13.67 -44.31
N LYS A 2 -46.33 -14.88 -44.75
CA LYS A 2 -46.21 -15.48 -46.09
C LYS A 2 -45.46 -14.60 -47.10
N GLN A 3 -44.24 -15.07 -47.39
CA GLN A 3 -43.38 -14.84 -48.58
C GLN A 3 -42.55 -13.55 -48.64
N LEU A 4 -41.32 -13.63 -48.13
CA LEU A 4 -40.06 -13.20 -48.78
C LEU A 4 -38.88 -13.57 -47.86
N LEU A 5 -38.64 -14.88 -47.73
CA LEU A 5 -37.42 -15.45 -47.15
C LEU A 5 -36.99 -16.59 -48.09
N ASN A 6 -35.68 -16.71 -48.35
CA ASN A 6 -34.98 -17.59 -49.29
C ASN A 6 -34.70 -16.97 -50.67
N ILE A 7 -33.49 -16.44 -50.82
CA ILE A 7 -32.43 -17.03 -51.68
C ILE A 7 -31.11 -16.39 -51.23
N SER A 8 -30.25 -17.21 -50.60
CA SER A 8 -28.79 -17.22 -50.73
C SER A 8 -28.18 -17.85 -49.47
N LEU A 9 -28.22 -19.18 -49.43
CA LEU A 9 -27.50 -20.01 -48.47
C LEU A 9 -26.85 -21.12 -49.31
N LEU A 10 -25.58 -20.94 -49.64
CA LEU A 10 -24.51 -21.94 -49.71
C LEU A 10 -23.36 -21.37 -50.55
N VAL A 11 -22.25 -21.02 -49.90
CA VAL A 11 -20.92 -21.60 -50.18
C VAL A 11 -20.08 -21.47 -48.90
N LEU A 12 -19.88 -22.63 -48.28
CA LEU A 12 -18.77 -23.06 -47.43
C LEU A 12 -18.51 -22.36 -46.10
N GLY A 13 -18.96 -23.04 -45.04
CA GLY A 13 -18.27 -23.04 -43.76
C GLY A 13 -16.83 -23.52 -43.91
N ILE A 14 -15.92 -22.65 -43.47
CA ILE A 14 -14.57 -23.01 -43.07
C ILE A 14 -14.60 -22.94 -41.54
N ALA A 15 -14.27 -24.06 -40.89
CA ALA A 15 -13.99 -24.08 -39.47
C ALA A 15 -12.99 -22.97 -39.13
N GLY A 16 -13.23 -22.24 -38.03
CA GLY A 16 -12.40 -21.12 -37.60
C GLY A 16 -10.92 -21.44 -37.60
N ALA A 17 -10.24 -21.05 -38.68
CA ALA A 17 -8.81 -20.85 -38.69
C ALA A 17 -8.63 -19.41 -38.23
N ASN A 18 -7.90 -19.22 -37.13
CA ASN A 18 -7.30 -17.94 -36.76
C ASN A 18 -6.54 -17.40 -37.98
N LEU A 19 -7.16 -16.53 -38.78
CA LEU A 19 -6.43 -15.71 -39.71
C LEU A 19 -5.63 -14.74 -38.85
N ALA A 20 -4.30 -14.89 -38.87
CA ALA A 20 -3.42 -13.94 -38.20
C ALA A 20 -3.74 -12.52 -38.70
N GLU A 21 -3.95 -11.58 -37.78
CA GLU A 21 -4.20 -10.18 -38.14
C GLU A 21 -3.06 -9.65 -39.00
N SER A 22 -3.41 -9.00 -40.09
CA SER A 22 -2.43 -8.42 -41.01
C SER A 22 -1.79 -7.19 -40.36
N ILE A 23 -0.48 -7.02 -40.50
CA ILE A 23 0.24 -5.87 -39.92
C ILE A 23 0.50 -4.83 -41.02
N VAL A 24 -0.06 -3.64 -40.86
CA VAL A 24 0.18 -2.49 -41.75
C VAL A 24 1.30 -1.63 -41.17
N TYR A 25 2.30 -1.30 -41.97
CA TYR A 25 3.36 -0.38 -41.53
C TYR A 25 3.03 1.06 -41.92
N HIS A 26 3.09 1.97 -40.93
CA HIS A 26 2.87 3.40 -41.12
C HIS A 26 4.19 4.18 -41.02
N GLY A 27 4.56 4.87 -42.09
CA GLY A 27 5.65 5.83 -42.14
C GLY A 27 5.13 7.26 -41.99
N LEU A 28 4.97 7.72 -40.75
CA LEU A 28 4.30 8.97 -40.40
C LEU A 28 5.29 10.13 -40.30
N SER A 29 4.99 11.23 -41.00
CA SER A 29 5.62 12.54 -40.81
C SER A 29 4.56 13.55 -40.38
N VAL A 30 4.68 14.03 -39.15
CA VAL A 30 3.67 14.81 -38.44
C VAL A 30 4.22 16.18 -38.07
N GLU A 31 3.45 17.24 -38.30
CA GLU A 31 3.68 18.56 -37.75
C GLU A 31 2.46 18.98 -36.92
N ILE A 32 2.70 19.34 -35.66
CA ILE A 32 1.65 19.75 -34.70
C ILE A 32 1.68 21.26 -34.52
N PHE A 33 0.50 21.87 -34.50
CA PHE A 33 0.31 23.31 -34.28
C PHE A 33 -0.58 23.54 -33.04
N PRO A 34 -0.04 23.50 -31.81
CA PRO A 34 -0.82 23.58 -30.57
C PRO A 34 -1.75 24.80 -30.50
N ALA A 35 -1.23 25.98 -30.81
CA ALA A 35 -2.00 27.23 -30.80
C ALA A 35 -3.14 27.27 -31.84
N LYS A 36 -3.06 26.44 -32.89
CA LYS A 36 -4.10 26.32 -33.93
C LYS A 36 -4.98 25.08 -33.73
N LYS A 37 -4.72 24.27 -32.70
CA LYS A 37 -5.40 22.99 -32.44
C LYS A 37 -5.36 22.04 -33.64
N ALA A 38 -4.31 22.14 -34.45
CA ALA A 38 -4.25 21.57 -35.78
C ALA A 38 -3.06 20.64 -35.98
N ILE A 39 -3.21 19.73 -36.94
CA ILE A 39 -2.21 18.74 -37.33
C ILE A 39 -2.07 18.68 -38.85
N THR A 40 -0.87 18.38 -39.32
CA THR A 40 -0.60 17.97 -40.70
C THR A 40 0.20 16.67 -40.66
N VAL A 41 -0.23 15.69 -41.46
CA VAL A 41 0.38 14.37 -41.52
C VAL A 41 0.60 13.97 -42.97
N THR A 42 1.74 13.35 -43.24
CA THR A 42 1.96 12.50 -44.40
C THR A 42 2.18 11.09 -43.91
N ASP A 43 1.33 10.16 -44.33
CA ASP A 43 1.41 8.74 -44.00
C ASP A 43 1.85 7.95 -45.22
N THR A 44 2.90 7.16 -45.04
CA THR A 44 3.35 6.17 -46.00
C THR A 44 2.91 4.79 -45.52
N LEU A 45 1.76 4.34 -46.00
CA LEU A 45 1.23 3.01 -45.75
C LEU A 45 2.00 1.98 -46.55
N HIS A 46 2.43 0.92 -45.88
CA HIS A 46 2.95 -0.29 -46.49
C HIS A 46 1.98 -1.44 -46.21
N LEU A 47 1.25 -1.84 -47.25
CA LEU A 47 0.22 -2.87 -47.18
C LEU A 47 0.85 -4.26 -47.31
N PRO A 48 0.48 -5.21 -46.42
CA PRO A 48 0.90 -6.59 -46.56
C PRO A 48 0.17 -7.26 -47.73
N GLN A 49 0.70 -8.40 -48.22
CA GLN A 49 0.23 -9.02 -49.46
C GLN A 49 -1.26 -9.36 -49.44
N GLU A 50 -1.80 -9.71 -48.27
CA GLU A 50 -3.20 -10.08 -48.08
C GLU A 50 -4.17 -8.91 -48.31
N LEU A 51 -3.69 -7.66 -48.20
CA LEU A 51 -4.48 -6.44 -48.40
C LEU A 51 -4.30 -5.82 -49.79
N LEU A 52 -3.47 -6.42 -50.66
CA LEU A 52 -3.28 -5.96 -52.05
C LEU A 52 -4.49 -6.34 -52.92
N SER A 53 -5.58 -5.58 -52.75
CA SER A 53 -6.80 -5.73 -53.54
C SER A 53 -7.04 -4.45 -54.37
N PRO A 54 -7.93 -4.47 -55.38
CA PRO A 54 -8.28 -3.27 -56.14
C PRO A 54 -8.98 -2.17 -55.32
N LYS A 55 -9.46 -2.50 -54.12
CA LYS A 55 -10.28 -1.63 -53.28
C LYS A 55 -9.98 -1.81 -51.80
N LEU A 56 -9.59 -0.74 -51.12
CA LEU A 56 -9.34 -0.75 -49.68
C LEU A 56 -10.12 0.37 -49.01
N ALA A 57 -10.92 0.02 -48.01
CA ALA A 57 -11.63 0.99 -47.19
C ALA A 57 -10.81 1.33 -45.94
N PHE A 58 -10.89 2.59 -45.51
CA PHE A 58 -10.36 3.03 -44.23
C PHE A 58 -11.22 4.15 -43.65
N THR A 59 -11.14 4.39 -42.34
CA THR A 59 -11.78 5.54 -41.69
C THR A 59 -10.76 6.52 -41.14
N LEU A 60 -11.16 7.79 -41.02
CA LEU A 60 -10.35 8.87 -40.46
C LEU A 60 -11.25 9.89 -39.77
N HIS A 61 -10.71 10.64 -38.81
CA HIS A 61 -11.42 11.72 -38.13
C HIS A 61 -12.04 12.70 -39.13
N SER A 62 -13.32 13.03 -38.96
CA SER A 62 -14.05 13.87 -39.93
C SER A 62 -13.55 15.31 -40.04
N GLY A 63 -12.84 15.79 -39.01
CA GLY A 63 -12.15 17.08 -39.01
C GLY A 63 -10.85 17.11 -39.82
N LEU A 64 -10.42 15.97 -40.37
CA LEU A 64 -9.23 15.86 -41.23
C LEU A 64 -9.63 15.79 -42.69
N HIS A 65 -9.01 16.64 -43.51
CA HIS A 65 -9.12 16.59 -44.96
C HIS A 65 -7.96 15.76 -45.51
N VAL A 66 -8.27 14.71 -46.27
CA VAL A 66 -7.30 13.75 -46.82
C VAL A 66 -7.24 13.78 -48.34
N GLU A 67 -6.03 13.64 -48.87
CA GLU A 67 -5.72 13.45 -50.27
C GLU A 67 -4.79 12.24 -50.46
N CYS A 68 -4.96 11.51 -51.56
CA CYS A 68 -4.05 10.44 -51.96
C CYS A 68 -2.99 11.00 -52.90
N LEU A 69 -1.72 10.84 -52.54
CA LEU A 69 -0.57 11.28 -53.35
C LEU A 69 0.01 10.16 -54.22
N THR A 70 -0.61 8.97 -54.19
CA THR A 70 -0.14 7.81 -54.93
C THR A 70 -0.64 7.85 -56.37
N PRO A 71 0.23 7.78 -57.39
CA PRO A 71 -0.21 7.75 -58.79
C PRO A 71 -1.12 6.56 -59.09
N ASN A 72 -2.13 6.76 -59.93
CA ASN A 72 -3.09 5.73 -60.37
C ASN A 72 -3.94 5.09 -59.25
N VAL A 73 -4.04 5.76 -58.10
CA VAL A 73 -4.95 5.37 -57.01
C VAL A 73 -5.93 6.51 -56.76
N THR A 74 -7.22 6.22 -56.91
CA THR A 74 -8.29 7.20 -56.69
C THR A 74 -8.83 7.06 -55.28
N LEU A 75 -8.93 8.18 -54.56
CA LEU A 75 -9.56 8.27 -53.25
C LEU A 75 -10.98 8.83 -53.39
N THR A 76 -11.97 8.08 -52.91
CA THR A 76 -13.37 8.53 -52.88
C THR A 76 -13.90 8.46 -51.45
N MET A 77 -14.62 9.49 -51.00
CA MET A 77 -15.33 9.44 -49.72
C MET A 77 -16.60 8.62 -49.88
N SER A 78 -16.70 7.48 -49.18
CA SER A 78 -17.85 6.57 -49.23
C SER A 78 -18.85 6.80 -48.11
N GLY A 79 -18.43 7.46 -47.03
CA GLY A 79 -19.29 7.84 -45.90
C GLY A 79 -18.81 9.13 -45.25
N HIS A 80 -19.73 10.00 -44.86
CA HIS A 80 -19.42 11.33 -44.31
C HIS A 80 -20.07 11.51 -42.95
N LYS A 81 -19.28 11.97 -41.96
CA LYS A 81 -19.71 12.13 -40.56
C LYS A 81 -20.54 10.96 -40.07
N LEU A 82 -19.98 9.76 -40.23
CA LEU A 82 -20.54 8.57 -39.63
C LEU A 82 -20.28 8.63 -38.12
N PRO A 83 -21.23 8.15 -37.30
CA PRO A 83 -20.95 7.94 -35.88
C PRO A 83 -19.78 6.96 -35.75
N VAL A 84 -18.99 7.18 -34.71
CA VAL A 84 -17.92 6.26 -34.36
C VAL A 84 -18.54 5.20 -33.46
N ASN A 85 -18.58 3.97 -33.94
CA ASN A 85 -18.71 2.83 -33.06
C ASN A 85 -17.29 2.47 -32.65
N ASP A 86 -16.96 2.69 -31.38
CA ASP A 86 -15.91 1.94 -30.67
C ASP A 86 -14.53 1.89 -31.36
N VAL A 87 -13.70 2.93 -31.16
CA VAL A 87 -12.27 2.89 -31.56
C VAL A 87 -11.36 3.28 -30.40
N GLY A 88 -10.40 2.40 -30.08
CA GLY A 88 -9.14 2.64 -29.36
C GLY A 88 -9.23 3.08 -27.90
N MET A 89 -8.52 2.37 -27.02
CA MET A 89 -8.50 2.38 -25.54
C MET A 89 -9.85 2.34 -24.80
N ASP A 90 -10.86 3.10 -25.23
CA ASP A 90 -12.23 3.08 -24.71
C ASP A 90 -13.11 2.18 -25.60
N LEU A 91 -12.77 0.89 -25.72
CA LEU A 91 -13.76 -0.14 -26.13
C LEU A 91 -14.87 -0.34 -25.06
N GLU A 92 -14.94 0.59 -24.11
CA GLU A 92 -15.38 0.40 -22.73
C GLU A 92 -16.64 1.21 -22.40
N SER A 93 -17.19 1.98 -23.34
CA SER A 93 -18.40 2.75 -23.09
C SER A 93 -19.27 2.84 -24.35
N PRO A 94 -20.43 2.17 -24.39
CA PRO A 94 -21.48 2.49 -25.34
C PRO A 94 -22.15 3.80 -24.91
N SER A 95 -21.43 4.93 -24.90
CA SER A 95 -22.06 6.23 -24.74
C SER A 95 -22.53 6.70 -26.11
N THR A 96 -23.85 6.79 -26.26
CA THR A 96 -24.55 7.24 -27.47
C THR A 96 -24.37 8.75 -27.76
N ASP A 97 -23.56 9.46 -26.96
CA ASP A 97 -23.27 10.90 -27.05
C ASP A 97 -21.77 11.17 -27.34
N SER A 98 -21.13 10.38 -28.21
CA SER A 98 -19.77 10.71 -28.64
C SER A 98 -19.80 11.90 -29.61
N ASP A 99 -19.18 13.03 -29.24
CA ASP A 99 -18.99 14.21 -30.12
C ASP A 99 -17.97 13.98 -31.26
N ILE A 100 -17.48 12.74 -31.40
CA ILE A 100 -16.53 12.36 -32.45
C ILE A 100 -17.26 11.79 -33.68
N TRP A 101 -16.80 12.22 -34.84
CA TRP A 101 -17.35 11.83 -36.15
C TRP A 101 -16.23 11.36 -37.05
N GLN A 102 -16.48 10.31 -37.83
CA GLN A 102 -15.53 9.77 -38.80
C GLN A 102 -16.00 9.92 -40.24
N ASN A 103 -15.06 10.03 -41.17
CA ASN A 103 -15.32 9.87 -42.59
C ASN A 103 -14.77 8.50 -43.04
N GLN A 104 -15.52 7.81 -43.88
CA GLN A 104 -15.07 6.57 -44.51
C GLN A 104 -14.60 6.88 -45.93
N TYR A 105 -13.44 6.35 -46.28
CA TYR A 105 -12.81 6.52 -47.58
C TYR A 105 -12.58 5.17 -48.23
N LEU A 106 -12.67 5.15 -49.56
CA LEU A 106 -12.38 4.01 -50.40
C LEU A 106 -11.25 4.39 -51.36
N LEU A 107 -10.12 3.70 -51.24
CA LEU A 107 -9.05 3.68 -52.23
C LEU A 107 -9.44 2.71 -53.34
N SER A 108 -9.24 3.11 -54.60
CA SER A 108 -9.55 2.28 -55.76
C SER A 108 -8.49 2.41 -56.86
N SER A 109 -8.21 1.29 -57.53
CA SER A 109 -7.34 1.25 -58.71
C SER A 109 -7.81 0.17 -59.69
N GLU A 110 -7.39 0.26 -60.96
CA GLU A 110 -7.71 -0.76 -61.99
C GLU A 110 -6.98 -2.09 -61.73
N LYS A 111 -5.82 -2.02 -61.07
CA LYS A 111 -5.02 -3.16 -60.64
C LYS A 111 -5.09 -3.29 -59.11
N PRO A 112 -4.63 -4.41 -58.52
CA PRO A 112 -4.37 -4.46 -57.09
C PRO A 112 -3.58 -3.23 -56.64
N LEU A 113 -3.97 -2.65 -55.50
CA LEU A 113 -3.31 -1.48 -54.94
C LEU A 113 -1.80 -1.75 -54.79
N PRO A 114 -0.96 -0.72 -54.98
CA PRO A 114 0.47 -0.89 -54.75
C PRO A 114 0.74 -1.16 -53.28
N GLU A 115 1.83 -1.88 -53.00
CA GLU A 115 2.29 -2.14 -51.64
C GLU A 115 2.48 -0.84 -50.85
N LYS A 116 2.89 0.24 -51.52
CA LYS A 116 3.12 1.54 -50.92
C LYS A 116 2.03 2.54 -51.34
N ILE A 117 1.31 3.07 -50.36
CA ILE A 117 0.32 4.16 -50.55
C ILE A 117 0.74 5.36 -49.70
N ILE A 118 0.73 6.54 -50.31
CA ILE A 118 1.03 7.81 -49.64
C ILE A 118 -0.26 8.63 -49.52
N LEU A 119 -0.62 8.95 -48.28
CA LEU A 119 -1.75 9.82 -47.94
C LEU A 119 -1.21 11.10 -47.28
N ALA A 120 -1.80 12.24 -47.61
CA ALA A 120 -1.57 13.48 -46.89
C ALA A 120 -2.89 13.98 -46.32
N PHE A 121 -2.88 14.38 -45.05
CA PHE A 121 -4.08 14.88 -44.40
C PHE A 121 -3.78 15.96 -43.37
N ARG A 122 -4.71 16.91 -43.23
CA ARG A 122 -4.59 18.04 -42.31
C ARG A 122 -5.94 18.49 -41.79
N GLY A 123 -5.95 19.08 -40.60
CA GLY A 123 -7.18 19.60 -40.01
C GLY A 123 -7.05 19.89 -38.53
N VAL A 124 -8.19 19.96 -37.86
CA VAL A 124 -8.31 20.26 -36.42
C VAL A 124 -8.78 19.01 -35.69
N ILE A 125 -8.13 18.72 -34.56
CA ILE A 125 -8.56 17.72 -33.58
C ILE A 125 -8.58 18.41 -32.22
N HIS A 126 -9.76 18.74 -31.74
CA HIS A 126 -9.95 19.40 -30.45
C HIS A 126 -11.28 18.96 -29.85
N HIS A 127 -11.20 17.96 -28.97
CA HIS A 127 -12.32 17.53 -28.15
C HIS A 127 -12.07 17.94 -26.71
N SER A 128 -12.96 18.75 -26.16
CA SER A 128 -12.85 19.23 -24.78
C SER A 128 -12.78 18.07 -23.79
N ILE A 129 -12.05 18.27 -22.70
CA ILE A 129 -11.99 17.33 -21.59
C ILE A 129 -13.35 17.34 -20.89
N GLN A 130 -13.98 16.17 -20.76
CA GLN A 130 -15.29 15.99 -20.14
C GLN A 130 -15.15 15.21 -18.83
N GLN A 131 -15.87 15.64 -17.79
CA GLN A 131 -15.89 14.96 -16.51
C GLN A 131 -16.91 13.80 -16.54
N LEU A 132 -16.51 12.61 -16.10
CA LEU A 132 -17.43 11.48 -15.94
C LEU A 132 -18.39 11.75 -14.76
N SER A 133 -19.62 11.21 -14.81
CA SER A 133 -20.69 11.44 -13.83
C SER A 133 -20.31 11.04 -12.38
N GLU A 134 -21.02 11.58 -11.39
CA GLU A 134 -20.75 11.44 -9.94
C GLU A 134 -20.66 9.99 -9.41
N GLU A 135 -21.14 8.98 -10.14
CA GLU A 135 -21.07 7.57 -9.73
C GLU A 135 -19.67 6.95 -9.89
N TYR A 136 -18.77 7.57 -10.69
CA TYR A 136 -17.35 7.25 -10.66
C TYR A 136 -16.71 7.91 -9.44
N GLN A 137 -16.52 7.14 -8.35
CA GLN A 137 -15.89 7.60 -7.10
C GLN A 137 -14.44 8.15 -7.24
N ARG A 138 -13.90 8.21 -8.46
CA ARG A 138 -12.64 8.85 -8.79
C ARG A 138 -12.94 9.86 -9.89
N SER A 139 -12.91 11.16 -9.58
CA SER A 139 -13.24 12.29 -10.46
C SER A 139 -12.29 12.40 -11.67
N PHE A 140 -12.32 11.43 -12.58
CA PHE A 140 -11.52 11.40 -13.79
C PHE A 140 -12.24 12.08 -14.94
N SER A 141 -11.45 12.69 -15.81
CA SER A 141 -11.96 13.31 -17.03
C SER A 141 -11.40 12.61 -18.26
N VAL A 142 -12.18 12.57 -19.33
CA VAL A 142 -11.86 11.84 -20.56
C VAL A 142 -11.88 12.79 -21.75
N THR A 143 -11.15 12.43 -22.80
CA THR A 143 -11.25 13.07 -24.12
C THR A 143 -10.89 12.05 -25.19
N PRO A 144 -11.63 11.99 -26.32
CA PRO A 144 -11.27 11.10 -27.41
C PRO A 144 -10.01 11.57 -28.15
N GLY A 145 -9.58 12.83 -27.99
CA GLY A 145 -8.38 13.36 -28.63
C GLY A 145 -8.33 14.88 -28.60
N ILE A 146 -7.18 15.45 -28.22
CA ILE A 146 -7.03 16.89 -28.07
C ILE A 146 -5.64 17.38 -28.50
N ILE A 147 -5.62 18.42 -29.32
CA ILE A 147 -4.44 19.25 -29.59
C ILE A 147 -4.75 20.64 -29.04
N ASP A 148 -4.06 21.05 -27.98
CA ASP A 148 -4.23 22.38 -27.37
C ASP A 148 -2.86 22.96 -26.98
N SER A 149 -2.84 24.24 -26.64
CA SER A 149 -1.71 24.94 -26.02
C SER A 149 -1.24 24.33 -24.70
N GLN A 150 -2.09 23.58 -23.99
CA GLN A 150 -1.70 22.89 -22.75
C GLN A 150 -0.95 21.57 -23.00
N GLY A 151 -1.24 20.89 -24.11
CA GLY A 151 -0.66 19.60 -24.46
C GLY A 151 -1.39 18.93 -25.61
N VAL A 152 -0.88 17.77 -26.01
CA VAL A 152 -1.43 16.93 -27.07
C VAL A 152 -1.67 15.53 -26.51
N TYR A 153 -2.86 15.00 -26.76
CA TYR A 153 -3.21 13.61 -26.56
C TYR A 153 -3.92 13.12 -27.82
N LEU A 154 -3.29 12.20 -28.54
CA LEU A 154 -3.87 11.49 -29.67
C LEU A 154 -3.71 9.99 -29.47
N ALA A 155 -4.79 9.27 -29.71
CA ALA A 155 -4.96 7.83 -29.56
C ALA A 155 -5.76 7.26 -30.74
N GLY A 156 -5.99 5.96 -30.82
CA GLY A 156 -6.91 5.32 -31.77
C GLY A 156 -8.30 5.96 -31.74
N SER A 157 -8.80 6.28 -30.54
CA SER A 157 -10.04 7.03 -30.33
C SER A 157 -10.10 8.38 -31.03
N SER A 158 -8.96 9.00 -31.32
CA SER A 158 -8.92 10.30 -32.00
C SER A 158 -9.03 10.18 -33.52
N LEU A 159 -8.94 8.95 -34.06
CA LEU A 159 -8.97 8.64 -35.49
C LEU A 159 -7.97 9.50 -36.29
N TRP A 160 -6.82 9.81 -35.69
CA TRP A 160 -5.80 10.69 -36.27
C TRP A 160 -4.92 10.00 -37.32
N ILE A 161 -5.00 8.67 -37.44
CA ILE A 161 -4.35 7.84 -38.45
C ILE A 161 -5.43 7.01 -39.15
N PRO A 162 -5.31 6.72 -40.46
CA PRO A 162 -6.20 5.81 -41.18
C PRO A 162 -6.41 4.48 -40.46
N GLN A 163 -7.66 4.14 -40.15
CA GLN A 163 -8.04 2.86 -39.53
C GLN A 163 -8.47 1.86 -40.61
N ILE A 164 -7.87 0.68 -40.63
CA ILE A 164 -8.20 -0.42 -41.55
C ILE A 164 -8.68 -1.60 -40.71
N ASP A 165 -9.88 -2.08 -40.98
CA ASP A 165 -10.52 -3.16 -40.21
C ASP A 165 -9.65 -4.43 -40.17
N ASN A 166 -9.62 -5.11 -39.02
CA ASN A 166 -8.91 -6.37 -38.78
C ASN A 166 -7.40 -6.30 -39.06
N THR A 167 -6.76 -5.17 -38.77
CA THR A 167 -5.31 -5.00 -38.88
C THR A 167 -4.70 -4.52 -37.57
N LEU A 168 -3.45 -4.93 -37.34
CA LEU A 168 -2.56 -4.29 -36.38
C LEU A 168 -1.63 -3.34 -37.14
N LEU A 169 -1.01 -2.41 -36.41
CA LEU A 169 -0.04 -1.49 -36.98
C LEU A 169 1.33 -1.60 -36.31
N ASN A 170 2.36 -1.32 -37.08
CA ASN A 170 3.65 -0.87 -36.55
C ASN A 170 4.04 0.42 -37.29
N PHE A 171 4.95 1.20 -36.72
CA PHE A 171 5.13 2.56 -37.23
C PHE A 171 6.49 3.17 -36.98
N LYS A 172 6.83 4.12 -37.85
CA LYS A 172 7.86 5.13 -37.60
C LYS A 172 7.19 6.50 -37.60
N LEU A 173 7.30 7.21 -36.49
CA LEU A 173 6.64 8.47 -36.26
C LEU A 173 7.66 9.60 -36.13
N LYS A 174 7.78 10.42 -37.18
CA LYS A 174 8.60 11.65 -37.20
C LYS A 174 7.72 12.83 -36.86
N ILE A 175 8.00 13.51 -35.76
CA ILE A 175 7.15 14.57 -35.19
C ILE A 175 7.94 15.87 -35.21
N THR A 176 7.29 16.95 -35.66
CA THR A 176 7.79 18.32 -35.58
C THR A 176 6.85 19.15 -34.70
N LEU A 177 7.40 19.79 -33.67
CA LEU A 177 6.68 20.49 -32.60
C LEU A 177 7.43 21.76 -32.16
N PRO A 178 6.86 22.66 -31.35
CA PRO A 178 7.59 23.79 -30.77
C PRO A 178 8.85 23.37 -30.00
N GLY A 179 9.89 24.22 -29.97
CA GLY A 179 11.22 23.86 -29.45
C GLY A 179 11.30 23.49 -27.96
N GLU A 180 10.42 24.10 -27.14
CA GLU A 180 10.29 23.84 -25.70
C GLU A 180 9.52 22.54 -25.39
N TRP A 181 8.77 22.03 -26.36
CA TRP A 181 7.95 20.84 -26.17
C TRP A 181 8.77 19.57 -26.44
N ASP A 182 8.32 18.47 -25.88
CA ASP A 182 8.76 17.13 -26.24
C ASP A 182 7.55 16.25 -26.61
N ALA A 183 7.82 15.12 -27.25
CA ALA A 183 6.77 14.19 -27.64
C ALA A 183 7.16 12.74 -27.34
N LEU A 184 6.18 11.97 -26.86
CA LEU A 184 6.27 10.57 -26.50
C LEU A 184 5.27 9.74 -27.32
N SER A 185 5.70 8.53 -27.69
CA SER A 185 4.90 7.51 -28.36
C SER A 185 5.43 6.13 -27.97
N GLN A 186 4.80 5.06 -28.45
CA GLN A 186 5.31 3.69 -28.26
C GLN A 186 6.67 3.47 -28.96
N GLY A 187 7.41 2.47 -28.49
CA GLY A 187 8.68 2.05 -29.09
C GLY A 187 9.89 2.85 -28.62
N LYS A 188 10.91 2.96 -29.48
CA LYS A 188 12.22 3.57 -29.19
C LYS A 188 12.37 4.93 -29.88
N VAL A 189 13.05 5.86 -29.20
CA VAL A 189 13.54 7.09 -29.81
C VAL A 189 14.73 6.76 -30.72
N LEU A 190 14.67 7.18 -31.98
CA LEU A 190 15.78 7.06 -32.94
C LEU A 190 16.56 8.37 -33.09
N PHE A 191 15.89 9.50 -32.89
CA PHE A 191 16.44 10.82 -33.14
C PHE A 191 15.68 11.87 -32.35
N LYS A 192 16.40 12.84 -31.79
CA LYS A 192 15.86 14.02 -31.14
C LYS A 192 16.80 15.19 -31.38
N GLN A 193 16.29 16.27 -31.99
CA GLN A 193 17.07 17.48 -32.23
C GLN A 193 16.17 18.72 -32.14
N THR A 194 16.70 19.79 -31.53
CA THR A 194 16.06 21.10 -31.52
C THR A 194 16.85 22.03 -32.43
N GLN A 195 16.17 22.67 -33.39
CA GLN A 195 16.78 23.64 -34.30
C GLN A 195 15.89 24.89 -34.38
N GLY A 196 16.43 26.04 -33.96
CA GLY A 196 15.66 27.26 -33.84
C GLY A 196 14.51 27.08 -32.83
N ASN A 197 13.28 27.41 -33.25
CA ASN A 197 12.08 27.30 -32.43
C ASN A 197 11.29 26.00 -32.64
N LYS A 198 11.85 25.00 -33.33
CA LYS A 198 11.21 23.71 -33.59
C LYS A 198 12.05 22.57 -33.02
N ARG A 199 11.36 21.58 -32.43
CA ARG A 199 11.93 20.29 -32.07
C ARG A 199 11.43 19.22 -33.03
N GLN A 200 12.34 18.32 -33.40
CA GLN A 200 12.03 17.12 -34.14
C GLN A 200 12.37 15.89 -33.29
N VAL A 201 11.41 14.96 -33.21
CA VAL A 201 11.56 13.68 -32.49
C VAL A 201 11.14 12.55 -33.43
N ILE A 202 11.89 11.45 -33.46
CA ILE A 202 11.54 10.26 -34.25
C ILE A 202 11.39 9.06 -33.32
N TRP A 203 10.18 8.51 -33.28
CA TRP A 203 9.86 7.25 -32.62
C TRP A 203 9.77 6.12 -33.65
N LYS A 204 10.18 4.91 -33.25
CA LYS A 204 9.97 3.68 -34.02
C LYS A 204 9.42 2.60 -33.12
N CYS A 205 8.23 2.13 -33.44
CA CYS A 205 7.60 0.98 -32.83
C CYS A 205 7.63 -0.18 -33.83
N THR A 206 8.28 -1.29 -33.47
CA THR A 206 8.37 -2.48 -34.32
C THR A 206 7.40 -3.57 -33.93
N GLN A 207 6.94 -3.55 -32.69
CA GLN A 207 5.92 -4.44 -32.17
C GLN A 207 4.59 -4.14 -32.87
N PRO A 208 3.77 -5.16 -33.18
CA PRO A 208 2.38 -4.96 -33.56
C PRO A 208 1.64 -4.23 -32.43
N MET A 209 0.75 -3.31 -32.79
CA MET A 209 -0.06 -2.48 -31.91
C MET A 209 -1.47 -2.37 -32.47
N GLU A 210 -2.48 -2.25 -31.61
CA GLU A 210 -3.85 -1.92 -32.05
C GLU A 210 -3.97 -0.44 -32.45
N GLU A 211 -3.14 0.43 -31.89
CA GLU A 211 -3.19 1.87 -32.12
C GLU A 211 -1.82 2.55 -31.95
N ALA A 212 -1.70 3.81 -32.40
CA ALA A 212 -0.51 4.63 -32.18
C ALA A 212 -0.87 5.87 -31.34
N PHE A 213 -0.14 6.06 -30.24
CA PHE A 213 -0.28 7.20 -29.35
C PHE A 213 0.69 8.31 -29.72
N LEU A 214 0.24 9.56 -29.57
CA LEU A 214 1.10 10.74 -29.61
C LEU A 214 0.75 11.67 -28.44
N ILE A 215 1.63 11.69 -27.45
CA ILE A 215 1.56 12.60 -26.31
C ILE A 215 2.61 13.68 -26.49
N ALA A 216 2.25 14.96 -26.35
CA ALA A 216 3.23 16.04 -26.42
C ALA A 216 2.92 17.18 -25.46
N GLY A 217 3.97 17.86 -25.01
CA GLY A 217 3.87 18.96 -24.05
C GLY A 217 5.25 19.45 -23.61
N ALA A 218 5.28 20.45 -22.73
CA ALA A 218 6.51 20.84 -22.05
C ALA A 218 6.78 19.84 -20.91
N PHE A 219 7.86 19.07 -21.03
CA PHE A 219 8.21 18.01 -20.08
C PHE A 219 9.65 18.13 -19.58
N HIS A 220 9.85 17.76 -18.32
CA HIS A 220 11.10 17.44 -17.67
C HIS A 220 11.23 15.91 -17.59
N THR A 221 12.30 15.36 -18.15
CA THR A 221 12.49 13.92 -18.26
C THR A 221 13.56 13.43 -17.31
N TYR A 222 13.21 12.40 -16.53
CA TYR A 222 14.10 11.63 -15.69
C TYR A 222 14.16 10.20 -16.23
N GLN A 223 15.32 9.55 -16.14
CA GLN A 223 15.54 8.23 -16.71
C GLN A 223 16.40 7.37 -15.81
N GLN A 224 16.06 6.09 -15.74
CA GLN A 224 16.87 5.03 -15.15
C GLN A 224 16.83 3.79 -16.05
N ARG A 225 17.79 2.88 -15.90
CA ARG A 225 17.82 1.61 -16.62
C ARG A 225 17.57 0.47 -15.64
N VAL A 226 16.64 -0.43 -15.95
CA VAL A 226 16.36 -1.65 -15.18
C VAL A 226 16.50 -2.84 -16.12
N GLY A 227 17.58 -3.62 -15.95
CA GLY A 227 17.94 -4.69 -16.88
C GLY A 227 18.05 -4.18 -18.32
N LYS A 228 17.17 -4.69 -19.20
CA LYS A 228 17.11 -4.30 -20.63
C LYS A 228 16.08 -3.20 -20.92
N VAL A 229 15.36 -2.71 -19.93
CA VAL A 229 14.25 -1.76 -20.08
C VAL A 229 14.70 -0.37 -19.63
N ASP A 230 14.52 0.63 -20.49
CA ASP A 230 14.67 2.03 -20.09
C ASP A 230 13.39 2.50 -19.38
N ILE A 231 13.49 2.98 -18.15
CA ILE A 231 12.35 3.51 -17.40
C ILE A 231 12.45 5.03 -17.30
N PHE A 232 11.32 5.71 -17.41
CA PHE A 232 11.26 7.16 -17.43
C PHE A 232 10.18 7.72 -16.50
N ALA A 233 10.39 8.94 -16.03
CA ALA A 233 9.36 9.81 -15.48
C ALA A 233 9.37 11.14 -16.24
N TRP A 234 8.24 11.48 -16.87
CA TRP A 234 8.05 12.71 -17.65
C TRP A 234 7.09 13.61 -16.90
N LEU A 235 7.62 14.66 -16.27
CA LEU A 235 6.85 15.57 -15.43
C LEU A 235 6.70 16.91 -16.13
N ARG A 236 5.54 17.56 -15.98
CA ARG A 236 5.29 18.90 -16.54
C ARG A 236 5.97 20.00 -15.72
N SER A 237 6.17 19.73 -14.44
CA SER A 237 6.96 20.55 -13.52
C SER A 237 8.17 19.75 -13.03
N PRO A 238 9.34 20.38 -12.83
CA PRO A 238 10.51 19.66 -12.37
C PRO A 238 10.33 19.22 -10.90
N ASP A 239 10.32 17.91 -10.67
CA ASP A 239 10.28 17.30 -9.34
C ASP A 239 11.09 15.99 -9.33
N ALA A 240 12.38 16.09 -8.99
CA ALA A 240 13.31 14.97 -9.07
C ALA A 240 13.01 13.88 -8.02
N ALA A 241 12.48 14.27 -6.85
CA ALA A 241 12.14 13.34 -5.78
C ALA A 241 10.94 12.46 -6.18
N LEU A 242 9.88 13.08 -6.68
CA LEU A 242 8.73 12.36 -7.19
C LEU A 242 9.11 11.43 -8.35
N ALA A 243 9.90 11.94 -9.30
CA ALA A 243 10.40 11.15 -10.41
C ALA A 243 11.16 9.90 -9.92
N GLN A 244 12.06 10.06 -8.95
CA GLN A 244 12.84 8.94 -8.42
C GLN A 244 11.97 7.88 -7.72
N LYS A 245 10.96 8.29 -6.96
CA LYS A 245 9.99 7.35 -6.36
C LYS A 245 9.33 6.46 -7.42
N TYR A 246 8.88 7.07 -8.51
CA TYR A 246 8.29 6.32 -9.62
C TYR A 246 9.30 5.44 -10.36
N LEU A 247 10.52 5.91 -10.58
CA LEU A 247 11.57 5.09 -11.22
C LEU A 247 11.89 3.84 -10.37
N ASP A 248 12.09 4.00 -9.07
CA ASP A 248 12.40 2.91 -8.16
C ASP A 248 11.25 1.88 -8.11
N VAL A 249 10.02 2.36 -7.93
CA VAL A 249 8.82 1.52 -7.86
C VAL A 249 8.55 0.81 -9.20
N THR A 250 8.76 1.49 -10.33
CA THR A 250 8.68 0.86 -11.66
C THR A 250 9.64 -0.32 -11.76
N GLY A 251 10.89 -0.13 -11.34
CA GLY A 251 11.90 -1.18 -11.40
C GLY A 251 11.50 -2.42 -10.62
N GLN A 252 10.98 -2.23 -9.40
CA GLN A 252 10.54 -3.33 -8.54
C GLN A 252 9.38 -4.12 -9.14
N TYR A 253 8.33 -3.43 -9.59
CA TYR A 253 7.16 -4.09 -10.17
C TYR A 253 7.49 -4.75 -11.51
N LEU A 254 8.34 -4.13 -12.34
CA LEU A 254 8.82 -4.76 -13.58
C LEU A 254 9.54 -6.09 -13.30
N GLU A 255 10.40 -6.16 -12.30
CA GLU A 255 11.08 -7.41 -11.93
C GLU A 255 10.11 -8.47 -11.41
N MET A 256 9.18 -8.08 -10.53
CA MET A 256 8.15 -8.99 -10.02
C MET A 256 7.27 -9.56 -11.15
N TYR A 257 6.76 -8.72 -12.04
CA TYR A 257 5.91 -9.17 -13.15
C TYR A 257 6.68 -10.00 -14.18
N GLN A 258 7.96 -9.69 -14.42
CA GLN A 258 8.77 -10.53 -15.30
C GLN A 258 8.96 -11.95 -14.76
N GLN A 259 9.02 -12.13 -13.44
CA GLN A 259 9.06 -13.45 -12.82
C GLN A 259 7.71 -14.17 -12.90
N LEU A 260 6.61 -13.45 -12.70
CA LEU A 260 5.27 -14.03 -12.71
C LEU A 260 4.76 -14.37 -14.12
N ILE A 261 5.17 -13.63 -15.15
CA ILE A 261 4.54 -13.69 -16.48
C ILE A 261 5.56 -13.96 -17.57
N GLY A 262 6.69 -13.25 -17.56
CA GLY A 262 7.73 -13.36 -18.58
C GLY A 262 8.30 -12.00 -18.97
N PRO A 263 9.29 -11.98 -19.90
CA PRO A 263 10.02 -10.76 -20.25
C PRO A 263 9.10 -9.59 -20.62
N TYR A 264 9.46 -8.39 -20.18
CA TYR A 264 8.69 -7.19 -20.50
C TYR A 264 8.63 -6.96 -22.03
N PRO A 265 7.44 -6.73 -22.63
CA PRO A 265 7.24 -6.72 -24.09
C PRO A 265 7.88 -5.53 -24.82
N PHE A 266 8.20 -4.45 -24.11
CA PHE A 266 8.64 -3.21 -24.72
C PHE A 266 10.06 -2.85 -24.33
N SER A 267 10.68 -1.93 -25.06
CA SER A 267 12.03 -1.45 -24.74
C SER A 267 12.08 -0.43 -23.62
N LYS A 268 10.93 0.18 -23.30
CA LYS A 268 10.82 1.21 -22.28
C LYS A 268 9.49 1.11 -21.54
N PHE A 269 9.45 1.65 -20.33
CA PHE A 269 8.21 2.07 -19.66
C PHE A 269 8.35 3.52 -19.21
N ALA A 270 7.28 4.31 -19.25
CA ALA A 270 7.32 5.69 -18.74
C ALA A 270 6.10 6.01 -17.86
N LEU A 271 6.32 6.65 -16.72
CA LEU A 271 5.30 7.52 -16.13
C LEU A 271 5.27 8.83 -16.93
N VAL A 272 4.08 9.29 -17.32
CA VAL A 272 3.88 10.59 -17.95
C VAL A 272 2.83 11.38 -17.15
N GLU A 273 3.20 12.56 -16.67
CA GLU A 273 2.28 13.51 -16.04
C GLU A 273 1.39 14.16 -17.10
N ASN A 274 0.09 14.00 -16.97
CA ASN A 274 -0.88 14.58 -17.87
C ASN A 274 -1.20 16.04 -17.52
N PHE A 275 -1.90 16.75 -18.41
CA PHE A 275 -2.41 18.10 -18.14
C PHE A 275 -3.86 18.14 -17.63
N TRP A 276 -4.47 16.98 -17.37
CA TRP A 276 -5.74 16.82 -16.66
C TRP A 276 -5.77 15.51 -15.85
N GLU A 277 -6.73 15.38 -14.92
CA GLU A 277 -6.80 14.21 -14.04
C GLU A 277 -7.19 12.94 -14.80
N THR A 278 -6.29 11.95 -14.81
CA THR A 278 -6.38 10.70 -15.58
C THR A 278 -5.72 9.52 -14.85
N GLY A 279 -6.03 8.31 -15.32
CA GLY A 279 -5.37 7.06 -14.93
C GLY A 279 -5.40 6.05 -16.06
N TYR A 280 -4.52 6.20 -17.06
CA TYR A 280 -4.51 5.34 -18.26
C TYR A 280 -3.25 4.48 -18.37
N GLY A 281 -3.41 3.16 -18.55
CA GLY A 281 -2.34 2.20 -18.79
C GLY A 281 -2.12 1.90 -20.28
N MET A 282 -1.15 2.56 -20.89
CA MET A 282 -0.87 2.46 -22.33
C MET A 282 0.29 1.48 -22.63
N PRO A 283 0.47 1.02 -23.89
CA PRO A 283 1.61 0.21 -24.25
C PRO A 283 2.90 1.02 -24.10
N SER A 284 3.78 0.58 -23.20
CA SER A 284 5.08 1.19 -22.86
C SER A 284 5.06 2.47 -22.02
N PHE A 285 3.91 2.90 -21.49
CA PHE A 285 3.82 4.05 -20.57
C PHE A 285 2.44 4.17 -19.91
N THR A 286 2.34 4.92 -18.81
CA THR A 286 1.06 5.30 -18.20
C THR A 286 0.93 6.82 -18.16
N LEU A 287 -0.27 7.31 -18.39
CA LEU A 287 -0.60 8.73 -18.35
C LEU A 287 -1.48 9.01 -17.13
N LEU A 288 -0.91 9.72 -16.15
CA LEU A 288 -1.55 9.96 -14.86
C LEU A 288 -1.75 11.45 -14.61
N GLY A 289 -2.84 11.76 -13.90
CA GLY A 289 -3.21 13.13 -13.54
C GLY A 289 -2.19 13.84 -12.64
N PRO A 290 -2.06 15.17 -12.75
CA PRO A 290 -1.07 15.92 -11.96
C PRO A 290 -1.34 15.77 -10.46
N GLN A 291 -2.58 15.82 -9.97
CA GLN A 291 -2.82 15.59 -8.54
C GLN A 291 -2.62 14.13 -8.16
N VAL A 292 -3.08 13.22 -9.02
CA VAL A 292 -3.01 11.77 -8.77
C VAL A 292 -1.58 11.29 -8.53
N ILE A 293 -0.61 11.71 -9.36
CA ILE A 293 0.77 11.24 -9.21
C ILE A 293 1.42 11.65 -7.89
N ARG A 294 0.88 12.66 -7.21
CA ARG A 294 1.42 13.17 -5.94
C ARG A 294 0.84 12.43 -4.73
N PHE A 295 -0.18 11.58 -4.92
CA PHE A 295 -0.73 10.79 -3.83
C PHE A 295 0.15 9.57 -3.52
N PRO A 296 0.67 9.45 -2.29
CA PRO A 296 1.65 8.40 -1.99
C PRO A 296 1.13 6.97 -2.14
N PHE A 297 -0.18 6.75 -1.95
CA PHE A 297 -0.76 5.42 -2.07
C PHE A 297 -0.83 4.91 -3.52
N ILE A 298 -0.80 5.79 -4.52
CA ILE A 298 -0.93 5.42 -5.94
C ILE A 298 0.20 4.49 -6.38
N LEU A 299 1.42 4.72 -5.86
CA LEU A 299 2.60 3.87 -6.08
C LEU A 299 2.36 2.40 -5.69
N HIS A 300 1.42 2.14 -4.79
CA HIS A 300 1.13 0.80 -4.27
C HIS A 300 -0.35 0.43 -4.38
N SER A 301 -1.07 1.06 -5.30
CA SER A 301 -2.44 0.69 -5.64
C SER A 301 -2.64 0.68 -7.14
N SER A 302 -2.94 1.83 -7.75
CA SER A 302 -3.34 1.91 -9.16
C SER A 302 -2.14 1.87 -10.11
N TYR A 303 -0.98 2.41 -9.73
CA TYR A 303 0.19 2.43 -10.60
C TYR A 303 0.67 1.03 -11.05
N PRO A 304 0.86 0.04 -10.15
CA PRO A 304 1.23 -1.31 -10.56
C PRO A 304 0.17 -2.00 -11.43
N HIS A 305 -1.11 -1.67 -11.25
CA HIS A 305 -2.19 -2.12 -12.13
C HIS A 305 -1.98 -1.64 -13.58
N GLU A 306 -1.77 -0.33 -13.77
CA GLU A 306 -1.50 0.25 -15.10
C GLU A 306 -0.21 -0.28 -15.73
N LEU A 307 0.82 -0.51 -14.92
CA LEU A 307 2.06 -1.12 -15.39
C LEU A 307 1.81 -2.56 -15.88
N LEU A 308 1.03 -3.36 -15.14
CA LEU A 308 0.74 -4.75 -15.48
C LEU A 308 -0.05 -4.87 -16.79
N HIS A 309 -0.88 -3.89 -17.15
CA HIS A 309 -1.56 -3.86 -18.46
C HIS A 309 -0.59 -3.89 -19.64
N ASN A 310 0.71 -3.68 -19.45
CA ASN A 310 1.69 -3.86 -20.52
C ASN A 310 1.78 -5.32 -21.00
N TRP A 311 1.56 -6.28 -20.10
CA TRP A 311 1.42 -7.70 -20.45
C TRP A 311 -0.01 -8.01 -20.88
N TRP A 312 -1.01 -7.61 -20.08
CA TRP A 312 -2.42 -7.91 -20.31
C TRP A 312 -3.15 -6.73 -20.96
N GLY A 313 -3.71 -6.91 -22.14
CA GLY A 313 -4.41 -5.85 -22.88
C GLY A 313 -3.51 -5.09 -23.83
N ASN A 314 -2.26 -4.75 -23.48
CA ASN A 314 -1.37 -4.01 -24.39
C ASN A 314 -0.37 -4.87 -25.18
N SER A 315 -0.21 -6.16 -24.84
CA SER A 315 0.59 -7.08 -25.64
C SER A 315 -0.04 -8.46 -25.82
N ALA A 316 -0.68 -9.06 -24.81
CA ALA A 316 -1.68 -10.09 -25.07
C ALA A 316 -3.05 -9.40 -25.15
N TYR A 317 -3.55 -9.24 -26.38
CA TYR A 317 -4.77 -8.46 -26.65
C TYR A 317 -6.01 -9.26 -26.24
N VAL A 318 -7.08 -8.54 -25.91
CA VAL A 318 -8.35 -9.15 -25.52
C VAL A 318 -9.18 -9.45 -26.77
N ASP A 319 -9.70 -10.67 -26.89
CA ASP A 319 -10.82 -10.93 -27.79
C ASP A 319 -12.14 -10.54 -27.10
N PHE A 320 -12.55 -9.29 -27.29
CA PHE A 320 -13.77 -8.74 -26.70
C PHE A 320 -15.05 -9.47 -27.13
N GLN A 321 -15.05 -10.23 -28.23
CA GLN A 321 -16.20 -11.08 -28.60
C GLN A 321 -16.41 -12.24 -27.62
N SER A 322 -15.37 -12.60 -26.88
CA SER A 322 -15.35 -13.70 -25.91
C SER A 322 -15.27 -13.23 -24.45
N GLY A 323 -15.35 -11.92 -24.22
CA GLY A 323 -15.29 -11.27 -22.91
C GLY A 323 -13.88 -10.88 -22.47
N ASN A 324 -13.83 -9.80 -21.69
CA ASN A 324 -12.61 -9.21 -21.17
C ASN A 324 -12.09 -10.00 -19.95
N TRP A 325 -11.06 -10.81 -20.19
CA TRP A 325 -10.34 -11.56 -19.15
C TRP A 325 -9.23 -10.74 -18.49
N CYS A 326 -8.78 -9.67 -19.14
CA CYS A 326 -7.63 -8.87 -18.74
C CYS A 326 -7.86 -8.21 -17.38
N GLU A 327 -8.99 -7.51 -17.19
CA GLU A 327 -9.29 -6.80 -15.93
C GLU A 327 -9.18 -7.70 -14.70
N GLY A 328 -9.83 -8.87 -14.72
CA GLY A 328 -9.79 -9.81 -13.61
C GLY A 328 -8.38 -10.35 -13.32
N ALA A 329 -7.58 -10.59 -14.37
CA ALA A 329 -6.20 -11.05 -14.22
C ALA A 329 -5.30 -9.94 -13.66
N THR A 330 -5.48 -8.70 -14.12
CA THR A 330 -4.75 -7.53 -13.63
C THR A 330 -5.07 -7.25 -12.16
N VAL A 331 -6.35 -7.27 -11.77
CA VAL A 331 -6.76 -7.14 -10.35
C VAL A 331 -6.14 -8.23 -9.48
N TYR A 332 -6.12 -9.48 -9.95
CA TYR A 332 -5.57 -10.58 -9.17
C TYR A 332 -4.05 -10.45 -8.97
N MET A 333 -3.32 -10.12 -10.04
CA MET A 333 -1.85 -10.08 -10.03
C MET A 333 -1.27 -8.73 -9.62
N ALA A 334 -2.09 -7.67 -9.47
CA ALA A 334 -1.68 -6.37 -8.94
C ALA A 334 -2.40 -6.06 -7.62
N ASP A 335 -3.66 -5.63 -7.67
CA ASP A 335 -4.38 -5.10 -6.51
C ASP A 335 -4.50 -6.10 -5.36
N HIS A 336 -4.98 -7.31 -5.66
CA HIS A 336 -5.11 -8.40 -4.70
C HIS A 336 -3.74 -8.88 -4.23
N LEU A 337 -2.78 -9.05 -5.14
CA LEU A 337 -1.43 -9.47 -4.80
C LEU A 337 -0.74 -8.50 -3.83
N ILE A 338 -0.87 -7.19 -4.04
CA ILE A 338 -0.29 -6.18 -3.14
C ILE A 338 -0.98 -6.22 -1.76
N ALA A 339 -2.30 -6.43 -1.73
CA ALA A 339 -2.99 -6.67 -0.46
C ALA A 339 -2.51 -7.96 0.21
N GLU A 340 -2.30 -9.04 -0.54
CA GLU A 340 -1.79 -10.32 -0.05
C GLU A 340 -0.36 -10.18 0.52
N GLN A 341 0.53 -9.46 -0.15
CA GLN A 341 1.88 -9.12 0.33
C GLN A 341 1.85 -8.37 1.67
N ARG A 342 0.78 -7.62 1.94
CA ARG A 342 0.56 -6.86 3.17
C ARG A 342 -0.23 -7.63 4.23
N GLY A 343 -0.50 -8.93 4.02
CA GLY A 343 -1.29 -9.75 4.94
C GLY A 343 -2.79 -9.45 4.90
N GLN A 344 -3.27 -8.71 3.90
CA GLN A 344 -4.66 -8.28 3.73
C GLN A 344 -5.40 -9.05 2.62
N GLY A 345 -4.83 -10.16 2.12
CA GLY A 345 -5.42 -10.94 1.02
C GLY A 345 -6.80 -11.50 1.35
N ASP A 346 -6.99 -11.97 2.58
CA ASP A 346 -8.26 -12.54 3.06
C ASP A 346 -9.36 -11.46 3.13
N ASP A 347 -9.01 -10.27 3.63
CA ASP A 347 -9.91 -9.12 3.67
C ASP A 347 -10.27 -8.62 2.28
N TYR A 348 -9.30 -8.56 1.36
CA TYR A 348 -9.55 -8.17 -0.02
C TYR A 348 -10.55 -9.12 -0.69
N ARG A 349 -10.35 -10.44 -0.55
CA ARG A 349 -11.31 -11.44 -1.07
C ARG A 349 -12.69 -11.30 -0.44
N ARG A 350 -12.77 -11.15 0.89
CA ARG A 350 -14.04 -10.91 1.59
C ARG A 350 -14.77 -9.68 1.06
N THR A 351 -14.07 -8.55 0.90
CA THR A 351 -14.65 -7.32 0.34
C THR A 351 -15.12 -7.53 -1.10
N THR A 352 -14.37 -8.26 -1.92
CA THR A 352 -14.79 -8.63 -3.28
C THR A 352 -16.08 -9.44 -3.29
N LEU A 353 -16.18 -10.48 -2.45
CA LEU A 353 -17.40 -11.30 -2.34
C LEU A 353 -18.59 -10.49 -1.79
N GLN A 354 -18.32 -9.56 -0.87
CA GLN A 354 -19.33 -8.64 -0.34
C GLN A 354 -19.88 -7.73 -1.45
N LYS A 355 -19.03 -7.09 -2.27
CA LYS A 355 -19.48 -6.26 -3.40
C LYS A 355 -20.41 -7.03 -4.34
N PHE A 356 -20.06 -8.26 -4.71
CA PHE A 356 -20.93 -9.10 -5.53
C PHE A 356 -22.27 -9.39 -4.85
N THR A 357 -22.26 -9.68 -3.56
CA THR A 357 -23.48 -9.93 -2.77
C THR A 357 -24.38 -8.70 -2.69
N ASP A 358 -23.79 -7.51 -2.55
CA ASP A 358 -24.51 -6.26 -2.32
C ASP A 358 -25.06 -5.64 -3.63
N TYR A 359 -24.33 -5.75 -4.75
CA TYR A 359 -24.67 -5.06 -6.00
C TYR A 359 -25.28 -5.94 -7.10
N VAL A 360 -25.04 -7.27 -7.07
CA VAL A 360 -25.47 -8.18 -8.16
C VAL A 360 -26.76 -8.93 -7.80
N ASN A 361 -27.78 -8.73 -8.65
CA ASN A 361 -29.12 -9.29 -8.54
C ASN A 361 -29.56 -9.92 -9.87
N LEU A 362 -30.75 -10.53 -9.91
CA LEU A 362 -31.22 -11.29 -11.07
C LEU A 362 -31.40 -10.45 -12.35
N SER A 363 -31.54 -9.13 -12.26
CA SER A 363 -31.74 -8.26 -13.43
C SER A 363 -30.44 -7.70 -14.03
N ASN A 364 -29.33 -7.73 -13.29
CA ASN A 364 -28.05 -7.15 -13.72
C ASN A 364 -26.87 -8.15 -13.67
N ASP A 365 -27.12 -9.43 -13.38
CA ASP A 365 -26.11 -10.49 -13.41
C ASP A 365 -25.91 -11.01 -14.85
N PHE A 366 -24.65 -11.16 -15.28
CA PHE A 366 -24.27 -11.63 -16.60
C PHE A 366 -22.98 -12.48 -16.57
N PRO A 367 -22.76 -13.37 -17.55
CA PRO A 367 -21.54 -14.17 -17.68
C PRO A 367 -20.26 -13.34 -17.87
N LEU A 368 -19.10 -13.84 -17.43
CA LEU A 368 -17.82 -13.15 -17.69
C LEU A 368 -17.49 -13.06 -19.19
N THR A 369 -18.00 -13.99 -20.00
CA THR A 369 -17.85 -13.94 -21.46
C THR A 369 -18.63 -12.79 -22.12
N GLU A 370 -19.51 -12.10 -21.38
CA GLU A 370 -20.24 -10.91 -21.83
C GLU A 370 -19.67 -9.62 -21.23
N PHE A 371 -18.70 -9.72 -20.32
CA PHE A 371 -18.06 -8.55 -19.72
C PHE A 371 -17.14 -7.86 -20.74
N LEU A 372 -17.35 -6.57 -20.98
CA LEU A 372 -16.47 -5.75 -21.82
C LEU A 372 -15.68 -4.77 -20.96
N SER A 373 -16.39 -4.04 -20.11
CA SER A 373 -15.86 -2.98 -19.26
C SER A 373 -16.78 -2.72 -18.07
N ARG A 374 -16.31 -1.87 -17.17
CA ARG A 374 -17.10 -1.37 -16.04
C ARG A 374 -18.04 -0.24 -16.49
N THR A 375 -19.33 -0.42 -16.24
CA THR A 375 -20.36 0.62 -16.44
C THR A 375 -21.02 1.06 -15.14
N ASP A 376 -20.99 0.21 -14.10
CA ASP A 376 -21.60 0.40 -12.80
C ASP A 376 -20.93 -0.48 -11.72
N ALA A 377 -21.45 -0.47 -10.49
CA ALA A 377 -20.92 -1.30 -9.40
C ALA A 377 -21.16 -2.81 -9.59
N ALA A 378 -22.20 -3.21 -10.33
CA ALA A 378 -22.52 -4.62 -10.56
C ALA A 378 -21.58 -5.24 -11.60
N SER A 379 -21.37 -4.54 -12.71
CA SER A 379 -20.38 -4.89 -13.74
C SER A 379 -18.95 -4.91 -13.19
N GLU A 380 -18.58 -3.98 -12.30
CA GLU A 380 -17.30 -4.06 -11.55
C GLU A 380 -17.23 -5.36 -10.73
N ALA A 381 -18.25 -5.66 -9.93
CA ALA A 381 -18.26 -6.84 -9.08
C ALA A 381 -18.20 -8.16 -9.88
N ILE A 382 -18.72 -8.18 -11.11
CA ILE A 382 -18.66 -9.31 -12.04
C ILE A 382 -17.29 -9.36 -12.73
N GLY A 383 -16.98 -8.38 -13.58
CA GLY A 383 -15.79 -8.40 -14.45
C GLY A 383 -14.46 -8.36 -13.71
N TYR A 384 -14.40 -7.63 -12.59
CA TYR A 384 -13.21 -7.56 -11.74
C TYR A 384 -13.30 -8.61 -10.65
N GLY A 385 -14.40 -8.59 -9.88
CA GLY A 385 -14.52 -9.40 -8.66
C GLY A 385 -14.65 -10.91 -8.89
N LYS A 386 -15.63 -11.33 -9.70
CA LYS A 386 -15.85 -12.76 -10.01
C LYS A 386 -14.68 -13.34 -10.81
N ALA A 387 -14.13 -12.59 -11.76
CA ALA A 387 -12.95 -13.01 -12.52
C ALA A 387 -11.70 -13.16 -11.61
N MET A 388 -11.46 -12.23 -10.69
CA MET A 388 -10.38 -12.35 -9.70
C MET A 388 -10.52 -13.63 -8.86
N MET A 389 -11.74 -13.92 -8.38
CA MET A 389 -11.99 -15.11 -7.58
C MET A 389 -11.89 -16.42 -8.38
N LEU A 390 -12.15 -16.39 -9.70
CA LEU A 390 -11.87 -17.52 -10.60
C LEU A 390 -10.37 -17.88 -10.53
N TRP A 391 -9.49 -16.88 -10.59
CA TRP A 391 -8.04 -17.07 -10.49
C TRP A 391 -7.61 -17.59 -9.11
N GLU A 392 -8.18 -17.08 -8.02
CA GLU A 392 -7.92 -17.61 -6.67
C GLU A 392 -8.28 -19.09 -6.53
N MET A 393 -9.43 -19.49 -7.08
CA MET A 393 -9.88 -20.88 -7.04
C MET A 393 -8.95 -21.79 -7.86
N LEU A 394 -8.50 -21.36 -9.05
CA LEU A 394 -7.51 -22.10 -9.85
C LEU A 394 -6.15 -22.20 -9.14
N ARG A 395 -5.64 -21.10 -8.56
CA ARG A 395 -4.39 -21.10 -7.80
C ARG A 395 -4.47 -22.03 -6.60
N THR A 396 -5.64 -22.12 -5.96
CA THR A 396 -5.88 -23.04 -4.82
C THR A 396 -5.88 -24.51 -5.25
N GLU A 397 -6.42 -24.83 -6.43
CA GLU A 397 -6.46 -26.20 -6.94
C GLU A 397 -5.10 -26.69 -7.52
N LEU A 398 -4.33 -25.78 -8.11
CA LEU A 398 -3.05 -26.09 -8.77
C LEU A 398 -1.83 -25.92 -7.87
N GLY A 399 -1.88 -24.98 -6.94
CA GLY A 399 -0.70 -24.46 -6.24
C GLY A 399 0.11 -23.48 -7.10
N ASP A 400 0.96 -22.70 -6.43
CA ASP A 400 1.56 -21.49 -7.00
C ASP A 400 2.48 -21.77 -8.20
N SER A 401 3.27 -22.85 -8.16
CA SER A 401 4.24 -23.14 -9.22
C SER A 401 3.59 -23.44 -10.57
N LEU A 402 2.53 -24.27 -10.58
CA LEU A 402 1.81 -24.60 -11.82
C LEU A 402 0.96 -23.44 -12.30
N PHE A 403 0.37 -22.68 -11.38
CA PHE A 403 -0.41 -21.49 -11.69
C PHE A 403 0.43 -20.43 -12.41
N VAL A 404 1.61 -20.10 -11.88
CA VAL A 404 2.55 -19.16 -12.52
C VAL A 404 2.98 -19.66 -13.89
N LYS A 405 3.37 -20.94 -14.00
CA LYS A 405 3.77 -21.54 -15.29
C LYS A 405 2.65 -21.51 -16.34
N ALA A 406 1.39 -21.64 -15.94
CA ALA A 406 0.25 -21.55 -16.85
C ALA A 406 0.08 -20.15 -17.43
N PHE A 407 0.22 -19.10 -16.62
CA PHE A 407 0.23 -17.71 -17.12
C PHE A 407 1.45 -17.41 -17.99
N GLN A 408 2.62 -17.95 -17.66
CA GLN A 408 3.82 -17.84 -18.49
C GLN A 408 3.64 -18.50 -19.86
N ASP A 409 3.09 -19.72 -19.91
CA ASP A 409 2.79 -20.42 -21.17
C ASP A 409 1.73 -19.66 -21.97
N PHE A 410 0.67 -19.18 -21.31
CA PHE A 410 -0.36 -18.35 -21.94
C PHE A 410 0.24 -17.11 -22.59
N TYR A 411 1.04 -16.33 -21.86
CA TYR A 411 1.64 -15.11 -22.37
C TYR A 411 2.58 -15.39 -23.54
N GLN A 412 3.46 -16.40 -23.40
CA GLN A 412 4.40 -16.77 -24.45
C GLN A 412 3.71 -17.13 -25.77
N ASN A 413 2.53 -17.77 -25.70
CA ASN A 413 1.80 -18.24 -26.88
C ASN A 413 0.88 -17.19 -27.51
N ASN A 414 0.52 -16.14 -26.76
CA ASN A 414 -0.47 -15.13 -27.16
C ASN A 414 0.07 -13.69 -27.24
N GLN A 415 1.38 -13.51 -27.11
CA GLN A 415 1.99 -12.19 -27.30
C GLN A 415 1.75 -11.66 -28.73
N TYR A 416 1.23 -10.44 -28.79
CA TYR A 416 0.77 -9.70 -29.97
C TYR A 416 -0.35 -10.37 -30.75
N ARG A 417 -1.26 -11.03 -30.05
CA ARG A 417 -2.46 -11.67 -30.59
C ARG A 417 -3.65 -11.42 -29.67
N LYS A 418 -4.86 -11.41 -30.25
CA LYS A 418 -6.10 -11.46 -29.48
C LYS A 418 -6.27 -12.86 -28.88
N ALA A 419 -6.62 -12.89 -27.60
CA ALA A 419 -6.77 -14.11 -26.82
C ALA A 419 -8.08 -14.09 -26.02
N SER A 420 -8.61 -15.28 -25.78
CA SER A 420 -9.88 -15.53 -25.12
C SER A 420 -9.70 -16.29 -23.81
N TYR A 421 -10.79 -16.44 -23.04
CA TYR A 421 -10.83 -17.39 -21.91
C TYR A 421 -10.50 -18.84 -22.32
N ALA A 422 -10.75 -19.24 -23.58
CA ALA A 422 -10.43 -20.57 -24.07
C ALA A 422 -8.91 -20.77 -24.23
N ASP A 423 -8.16 -19.73 -24.62
CA ASP A 423 -6.71 -19.78 -24.73
C ASP A 423 -6.04 -19.87 -23.35
N LEU A 424 -6.61 -19.17 -22.36
CA LEU A 424 -6.25 -19.34 -20.95
C LEU A 424 -6.52 -20.77 -20.48
N GLN A 425 -7.73 -21.30 -20.68
CA GLN A 425 -8.06 -22.68 -20.35
C GLN A 425 -7.04 -23.66 -20.95
N ASN A 426 -6.77 -23.56 -22.26
CA ASN A 426 -5.83 -24.44 -22.96
C ASN A 426 -4.44 -24.42 -22.32
N SER A 427 -3.95 -23.24 -21.93
CA SER A 427 -2.63 -23.09 -21.30
C SER A 427 -2.59 -23.73 -19.90
N PHE A 428 -3.66 -23.53 -19.12
CA PHE A 428 -3.81 -24.15 -17.79
C PHE A 428 -3.91 -25.68 -17.86
N GLU A 429 -4.69 -26.22 -18.80
CA GLU A 429 -4.82 -27.66 -19.01
C GLU A 429 -3.50 -28.29 -19.49
N LYS A 430 -2.82 -27.64 -20.44
CA LYS A 430 -1.52 -28.07 -20.98
C LYS A 430 -0.44 -28.14 -19.89
N VAL A 431 -0.32 -27.09 -19.07
CA VAL A 431 0.72 -27.02 -18.03
C VAL A 431 0.43 -27.96 -16.85
N SER A 432 -0.84 -28.09 -16.47
CA SER A 432 -1.22 -28.90 -15.31
C SER A 432 -1.44 -30.40 -15.63
N GLY A 433 -1.74 -30.73 -16.90
CA GLY A 433 -2.18 -32.06 -17.31
C GLY A 433 -3.59 -32.44 -16.82
N ARG A 434 -4.39 -31.46 -16.37
CA ARG A 434 -5.76 -31.67 -15.86
C ARG A 434 -6.78 -31.03 -16.80
N ASP A 435 -8.00 -31.61 -16.84
CA ASP A 435 -9.13 -31.07 -17.59
C ASP A 435 -9.87 -30.02 -16.74
N PHE A 436 -9.97 -28.79 -17.27
CA PHE A 436 -10.64 -27.66 -16.64
C PHE A 436 -11.84 -27.15 -17.45
N ALA A 437 -12.28 -27.87 -18.48
CA ALA A 437 -13.38 -27.45 -19.34
C ALA A 437 -14.66 -27.16 -18.54
N LYS A 438 -15.00 -28.03 -17.59
CA LYS A 438 -16.13 -27.80 -16.68
C LYS A 438 -15.93 -26.60 -15.76
N PHE A 439 -14.72 -26.39 -15.28
CA PHE A 439 -14.40 -25.28 -14.39
C PHE A 439 -14.58 -23.94 -15.12
N PHE A 440 -13.97 -23.79 -16.29
CA PHE A 440 -14.08 -22.57 -17.10
C PHE A 440 -15.53 -22.35 -17.54
N ALA A 441 -16.19 -23.36 -18.11
CA ALA A 441 -17.61 -23.23 -18.48
C ALA A 441 -18.49 -22.83 -17.28
N GLN A 442 -18.20 -23.37 -16.09
CA GLN A 442 -18.95 -23.01 -14.89
C GLN A 442 -18.80 -21.54 -14.50
N TRP A 443 -17.57 -21.01 -14.54
CA TRP A 443 -17.29 -19.69 -13.98
C TRP A 443 -17.32 -18.55 -15.00
N THR A 444 -17.09 -18.84 -16.28
CA THR A 444 -17.08 -17.81 -17.33
C THR A 444 -18.42 -17.67 -18.03
N GLN A 445 -19.19 -18.76 -18.21
CA GLN A 445 -20.41 -18.77 -19.03
C GLN A 445 -21.72 -18.78 -18.22
N ARG A 446 -21.69 -19.12 -16.91
CA ARG A 446 -22.89 -19.12 -16.06
C ARG A 446 -22.99 -17.86 -15.21
N THR A 447 -24.21 -17.38 -15.03
CA THR A 447 -24.58 -16.38 -14.02
C THR A 447 -24.77 -17.02 -12.63
N GLY A 448 -24.93 -16.18 -11.61
CA GLY A 448 -25.18 -16.59 -10.24
C GLY A 448 -23.91 -16.94 -9.47
N ALA A 449 -24.11 -17.24 -8.18
CA ALA A 449 -23.06 -17.66 -7.26
C ALA A 449 -23.64 -18.61 -6.21
N PRO A 450 -22.85 -19.56 -5.68
CA PRO A 450 -23.32 -20.46 -4.64
C PRO A 450 -23.62 -19.71 -3.34
N GLU A 451 -24.63 -20.16 -2.61
CA GLU A 451 -24.91 -19.76 -1.23
C GLU A 451 -24.72 -20.99 -0.34
N LEU A 452 -23.78 -20.94 0.61
CA LEU A 452 -23.40 -22.11 1.41
C LEU A 452 -23.98 -22.05 2.82
N HIS A 453 -24.47 -23.19 3.29
CA HIS A 453 -24.98 -23.36 4.66
C HIS A 453 -24.39 -24.61 5.32
N LEU A 454 -23.76 -24.43 6.48
CA LEU A 454 -23.26 -25.53 7.31
C LEU A 454 -24.36 -26.03 8.25
N ASN A 455 -24.65 -27.33 8.16
CA ASN A 455 -25.73 -27.97 8.90
C ASN A 455 -25.27 -29.30 9.54
N LYS A 456 -26.01 -29.72 10.58
CA LYS A 456 -25.88 -31.04 11.22
C LYS A 456 -24.44 -31.42 11.62
N VAL A 457 -23.64 -30.45 12.07
CA VAL A 457 -22.28 -30.70 12.56
C VAL A 457 -22.35 -31.41 13.91
N LYS A 458 -21.73 -32.59 14.00
CA LYS A 458 -21.66 -33.40 15.23
C LYS A 458 -20.30 -34.08 15.33
N SER A 459 -19.68 -34.01 16.50
CA SER A 459 -18.51 -34.81 16.84
C SER A 459 -18.90 -35.89 17.84
N ARG A 460 -18.42 -37.12 17.64
CA ARG A 460 -18.61 -38.25 18.57
C ARG A 460 -17.29 -39.00 18.75
N LYS A 461 -16.94 -39.31 19.98
CA LYS A 461 -15.80 -40.19 20.28
C LYS A 461 -16.12 -41.61 19.80
N LYS A 462 -15.19 -42.25 19.10
CA LYS A 462 -15.26 -43.63 18.60
C LYS A 462 -13.90 -44.30 18.82
N GLY A 463 -13.75 -45.02 19.93
CA GLY A 463 -12.46 -45.55 20.37
C GLY A 463 -11.57 -44.43 20.93
N SER A 464 -10.30 -44.37 20.50
CA SER A 464 -9.38 -43.27 20.81
C SER A 464 -9.59 -42.01 19.96
N ALA A 465 -10.31 -42.11 18.83
CA ALA A 465 -10.46 -41.02 17.87
C ALA A 465 -11.85 -40.33 17.95
N HIS A 466 -11.93 -39.12 17.43
CA HIS A 466 -13.14 -38.33 17.28
C HIS A 466 -13.63 -38.37 15.83
N LYS A 467 -14.84 -38.90 15.62
CA LYS A 467 -15.53 -38.89 14.33
C LYS A 467 -16.41 -37.64 14.23
N LEU A 468 -16.02 -36.72 13.36
CA LEU A 468 -16.79 -35.52 13.04
C LEU A 468 -17.60 -35.74 11.77
N THR A 469 -18.87 -35.37 11.80
CA THR A 469 -19.76 -35.38 10.64
C THR A 469 -20.35 -34.00 10.46
N LEU A 470 -20.34 -33.50 9.22
CA LEU A 470 -20.99 -32.24 8.85
C LEU A 470 -21.75 -32.41 7.55
N LYS A 471 -22.71 -31.51 7.29
CA LYS A 471 -23.47 -31.46 6.04
C LYS A 471 -23.40 -30.03 5.47
N LEU A 472 -22.91 -29.90 4.25
CA LEU A 472 -22.99 -28.64 3.51
C LEU A 472 -24.20 -28.66 2.59
N ALA A 473 -24.82 -27.50 2.43
CA ALA A 473 -25.91 -27.27 1.50
C ALA A 473 -25.64 -26.02 0.66
N GLN A 474 -25.93 -26.12 -0.63
CA GLN A 474 -26.05 -24.99 -1.54
C GLN A 474 -27.52 -24.55 -1.55
N THR A 475 -27.82 -23.30 -1.22
CA THR A 475 -29.21 -22.81 -1.01
C THR A 475 -29.76 -21.96 -2.15
N GLN A 476 -28.90 -21.54 -3.08
CA GLN A 476 -29.29 -20.77 -4.26
C GLN A 476 -30.23 -21.56 -5.19
N LYS A 477 -30.98 -20.85 -6.06
CA LYS A 477 -31.99 -21.46 -6.94
C LYS A 477 -31.38 -22.21 -8.13
N GLU A 478 -30.28 -21.66 -8.66
CA GLU A 478 -29.51 -22.17 -9.80
C GLU A 478 -28.97 -23.56 -9.51
N ALA A 479 -28.61 -24.31 -10.55
CA ALA A 479 -28.00 -25.64 -10.40
C ALA A 479 -26.78 -25.60 -9.46
N PRO A 480 -26.52 -26.68 -8.67
CA PRO A 480 -25.35 -26.73 -7.80
C PRO A 480 -24.05 -26.45 -8.58
N PHE A 481 -23.18 -25.67 -7.98
CA PHE A 481 -21.81 -25.46 -8.44
C PHE A 481 -20.93 -26.61 -7.94
N GLU A 482 -19.96 -27.01 -8.76
CA GLU A 482 -18.86 -27.87 -8.32
C GLU A 482 -17.82 -27.01 -7.61
N LEU A 483 -17.57 -27.30 -6.33
CA LEU A 483 -16.75 -26.47 -5.44
C LEU A 483 -15.67 -27.29 -4.74
N LEU A 484 -14.47 -26.74 -4.66
CA LEU A 484 -13.42 -27.17 -3.74
C LEU A 484 -13.40 -26.19 -2.56
N ILE A 485 -13.81 -26.66 -1.38
CA ILE A 485 -14.08 -25.80 -0.23
C ILE A 485 -13.08 -26.13 0.89
N PRO A 486 -12.23 -25.17 1.32
CA PRO A 486 -11.37 -25.37 2.48
C PRO A 486 -12.21 -25.37 3.77
N VAL A 487 -11.93 -26.29 4.69
CA VAL A 487 -12.62 -26.41 5.99
C VAL A 487 -11.57 -26.47 7.08
N ALA A 488 -11.57 -25.47 7.97
CA ALA A 488 -10.71 -25.42 9.14
C ALA A 488 -11.35 -26.12 10.35
N PHE A 489 -10.56 -26.97 10.99
CA PHE A 489 -10.87 -27.66 12.23
C PHE A 489 -9.95 -27.15 13.32
N TYR A 490 -10.52 -26.50 14.33
CA TYR A 490 -9.79 -25.98 15.47
C TYR A 490 -9.80 -26.98 16.62
N PHE A 491 -8.65 -27.11 17.25
CA PHE A 491 -8.39 -27.88 18.45
C PHE A 491 -7.85 -26.95 19.52
N GLU A 492 -7.52 -27.48 20.70
CA GLU A 492 -7.01 -26.68 21.82
C GLU A 492 -5.74 -25.88 21.44
N ASN A 493 -4.74 -26.55 20.86
CA ASN A 493 -3.42 -25.96 20.59
C ASN A 493 -3.02 -25.94 19.11
N ARG A 494 -3.94 -26.22 18.18
CA ARG A 494 -3.66 -26.22 16.74
C ARG A 494 -4.92 -26.05 15.89
N VAL A 495 -4.71 -25.72 14.62
CA VAL A 495 -5.74 -25.74 13.57
C VAL A 495 -5.27 -26.62 12.40
N GLU A 496 -6.20 -27.35 11.79
CA GLU A 496 -5.96 -28.18 10.61
C GLU A 496 -6.96 -27.81 9.51
N ILE A 497 -6.50 -27.55 8.28
CA ILE A 497 -7.36 -27.27 7.12
C ILE A 497 -7.46 -28.51 6.23
N LYS A 498 -8.69 -28.88 5.83
CA LYS A 498 -8.93 -29.91 4.81
C LYS A 498 -9.86 -29.37 3.73
N THR A 499 -9.51 -29.64 2.47
CA THR A 499 -10.37 -29.31 1.33
C THR A 499 -11.40 -30.40 1.09
N VAL A 500 -12.65 -30.02 0.84
CA VAL A 500 -13.72 -30.93 0.42
C VAL A 500 -14.27 -30.57 -0.95
N GLN A 501 -14.53 -31.58 -1.77
CA GLN A 501 -15.23 -31.40 -3.04
C GLN A 501 -16.74 -31.54 -2.84
N MET A 502 -17.50 -30.54 -3.26
CA MET A 502 -18.96 -30.50 -3.21
C MET A 502 -19.54 -30.32 -4.61
N ASP A 503 -20.27 -31.33 -5.09
CA ASP A 503 -20.91 -31.35 -6.42
C ASP A 503 -22.45 -31.44 -6.34
N LYS A 504 -22.99 -31.63 -5.13
CA LYS A 504 -24.43 -31.84 -4.88
C LYS A 504 -25.02 -30.69 -4.09
N ARG A 505 -26.30 -30.42 -4.31
CA ARG A 505 -27.12 -29.47 -3.53
C ARG A 505 -26.96 -29.65 -2.01
N LYS A 506 -26.84 -30.89 -1.55
CA LYS A 506 -26.69 -31.25 -0.14
C LYS A 506 -25.74 -32.42 -0.02
N GLN A 507 -24.60 -32.25 0.63
CA GLN A 507 -23.56 -33.28 0.74
C GLN A 507 -23.07 -33.45 2.17
N LYS A 508 -22.83 -34.71 2.55
CA LYS A 508 -22.37 -35.09 3.89
C LYS A 508 -20.87 -35.39 3.83
N PHE A 509 -20.12 -34.83 4.77
CA PHE A 509 -18.69 -35.07 4.94
C PHE A 509 -18.42 -35.68 6.31
N VAL A 510 -17.41 -36.54 6.37
CA VAL A 510 -17.02 -37.28 7.57
C VAL A 510 -15.51 -37.22 7.71
N PHE A 511 -15.06 -36.79 8.88
CA PHE A 511 -13.65 -36.66 9.23
C PHE A 511 -13.35 -37.46 10.51
N THR A 512 -12.10 -37.86 10.65
CA THR A 512 -11.60 -38.52 11.85
C THR A 512 -10.36 -37.78 12.33
N PHE A 513 -10.35 -37.43 13.61
CA PHE A 513 -9.25 -36.73 14.28
C PHE A 513 -8.86 -37.48 15.54
N GLN A 514 -7.59 -37.39 15.95
CA GLN A 514 -7.17 -37.93 17.25
C GLN A 514 -7.65 -37.01 18.38
N ASP A 515 -7.46 -35.72 18.20
CA ASP A 515 -7.86 -34.70 19.16
C ASP A 515 -9.35 -34.36 19.02
N LYS A 516 -9.92 -33.81 20.09
CA LYS A 516 -11.31 -33.37 20.12
C LYS A 516 -11.45 -32.04 19.37
N PRO A 517 -12.21 -31.98 18.26
CA PRO A 517 -12.44 -30.72 17.55
C PRO A 517 -13.36 -29.79 18.36
N ILE A 518 -12.96 -28.53 18.51
CA ILE A 518 -13.64 -27.49 19.29
C ILE A 518 -14.52 -26.63 18.36
N LYS A 519 -14.00 -26.21 17.21
CA LYS A 519 -14.70 -25.33 16.25
C LYS A 519 -14.45 -25.80 14.83
N VAL A 520 -15.47 -25.69 13.97
CA VAL A 520 -15.36 -25.90 12.52
C VAL A 520 -15.71 -24.60 11.82
N VAL A 521 -14.90 -24.21 10.85
CA VAL A 521 -15.16 -23.03 9.99
C VAL A 521 -14.98 -23.46 8.54
N VAL A 522 -15.99 -23.22 7.71
CA VAL A 522 -15.98 -23.51 6.27
C VAL A 522 -15.61 -22.23 5.53
N ASP A 523 -14.70 -22.36 4.57
CA ASP A 523 -14.15 -21.25 3.79
C ASP A 523 -13.60 -20.10 4.65
N PRO A 524 -12.70 -20.38 5.62
CA PRO A 524 -12.31 -19.43 6.66
C PRO A 524 -11.54 -18.21 6.13
N GLN A 525 -10.95 -18.30 4.93
CA GLN A 525 -10.13 -17.26 4.30
C GLN A 525 -10.76 -16.74 3.00
N PHE A 526 -12.06 -16.99 2.79
CA PHE A 526 -12.83 -16.50 1.64
C PHE A 526 -12.20 -16.86 0.29
N GLN A 527 -11.79 -18.12 0.11
CA GLN A 527 -11.10 -18.60 -1.09
C GLN A 527 -12.09 -19.08 -2.18
N VAL A 528 -13.36 -19.25 -1.84
CA VAL A 528 -14.39 -19.74 -2.77
C VAL A 528 -15.27 -18.59 -3.23
N PHE A 529 -15.48 -18.44 -4.54
CA PHE A 529 -16.47 -17.50 -5.05
C PHE A 529 -17.89 -17.92 -4.64
N ARG A 530 -18.56 -17.09 -3.84
CA ARG A 530 -19.89 -17.34 -3.28
C ARG A 530 -20.56 -16.04 -2.85
N LYS A 531 -21.90 -16.06 -2.70
CA LYS A 531 -22.59 -14.99 -1.97
C LYS A 531 -22.32 -15.16 -0.48
N LEU A 532 -21.99 -14.06 0.18
CA LEU A 532 -21.82 -14.03 1.62
C LEU A 532 -23.17 -13.96 2.30
N HIS A 533 -23.35 -14.72 3.38
CA HIS A 533 -24.48 -14.46 4.26
C HIS A 533 -24.26 -13.12 4.98
N SER A 534 -25.34 -12.39 5.33
CA SER A 534 -25.21 -11.07 5.96
C SER A 534 -24.47 -11.10 7.30
N SER A 535 -24.48 -12.25 7.99
CA SER A 535 -23.71 -12.48 9.22
C SER A 535 -22.21 -12.71 9.00
N GLU A 536 -21.77 -12.87 7.75
CA GLU A 536 -20.35 -13.03 7.35
C GLU A 536 -19.69 -11.70 6.98
N THR A 537 -20.48 -10.63 6.87
CA THR A 537 -19.99 -9.28 6.61
C THR A 537 -20.21 -8.39 7.84
N PRO A 538 -19.27 -7.47 8.14
CA PRO A 538 -19.44 -6.52 9.24
C PRO A 538 -20.67 -5.63 9.02
N ALA A 539 -21.31 -5.19 10.10
CA ALA A 539 -22.27 -4.09 10.02
C ALA A 539 -21.47 -2.80 9.74
N THR A 540 -21.78 -2.09 8.66
CA THR A 540 -21.00 -0.93 8.23
C THR A 540 -21.89 0.26 7.91
N LEU A 541 -21.30 1.45 7.92
CA LEU A 541 -22.00 2.68 7.53
C LEU A 541 -22.46 2.65 6.06
N SER A 542 -21.72 2.00 5.17
CA SER A 542 -22.11 1.85 3.77
C SER A 542 -23.43 1.10 3.62
N THR A 543 -23.73 0.16 4.53
CA THR A 543 -25.00 -0.56 4.49
C THR A 543 -26.19 0.38 4.76
N ILE A 544 -26.07 1.29 5.73
CA ILE A 544 -27.17 2.23 6.04
C ILE A 544 -27.29 3.35 5.00
N PHE A 545 -26.18 3.89 4.49
CA PHE A 545 -26.19 4.88 3.41
C PHE A 545 -26.67 4.28 2.08
N GLY A 546 -26.43 2.98 1.88
CA GLY A 546 -26.87 2.20 0.73
C GLY A 546 -28.34 1.80 0.76
N ALA A 547 -28.98 1.76 1.93
CA ALA A 547 -30.32 1.24 2.10
C ALA A 547 -31.38 2.01 1.27
N GLU A 548 -32.33 1.28 0.68
CA GLU A 548 -33.46 1.86 -0.06
C GLU A 548 -34.38 2.72 0.82
N LYS A 549 -34.46 2.36 2.11
CA LYS A 549 -35.23 3.06 3.15
C LYS A 549 -34.37 3.18 4.40
N ALA A 550 -34.21 4.40 4.90
CA ALA A 550 -33.55 4.67 6.16
C ALA A 550 -34.45 5.53 7.06
N LEU A 551 -34.36 5.32 8.37
CA LEU A 551 -35.11 6.06 9.39
C LEU A 551 -34.15 6.63 10.43
N ILE A 552 -34.21 7.93 10.69
CA ILE A 552 -33.57 8.57 11.84
C ILE A 552 -34.58 8.62 12.98
N ILE A 553 -34.20 8.08 14.14
CA ILE A 553 -34.97 8.15 15.37
C ILE A 553 -34.27 9.12 16.32
N LEU A 554 -34.93 10.25 16.58
CA LEU A 554 -34.52 11.27 17.54
C LEU A 554 -35.19 11.04 18.91
N PRO A 555 -34.53 11.38 20.03
CA PRO A 555 -35.18 11.55 21.32
C PRO A 555 -36.33 12.57 21.27
N ASP A 556 -37.29 12.47 22.18
CA ASP A 556 -38.51 13.27 22.13
C ASP A 556 -38.27 14.76 22.47
N GLU A 557 -37.35 15.04 23.39
CA GLU A 557 -37.08 16.36 23.97
C GLU A 557 -35.73 16.93 23.51
N LEU A 558 -35.56 17.13 22.19
CA LEU A 558 -34.41 17.87 21.65
C LEU A 558 -34.77 19.33 21.36
N SER A 559 -33.86 20.25 21.71
CA SER A 559 -33.94 21.65 21.26
C SER A 559 -33.56 21.76 19.77
N GLN A 560 -33.90 22.87 19.12
CA GLN A 560 -33.47 23.12 17.73
C GLN A 560 -31.94 23.26 17.59
N GLU A 561 -31.26 23.60 18.67
CA GLU A 561 -29.80 23.75 18.71
C GLU A 561 -29.08 22.44 19.08
N ASP A 562 -29.84 21.38 19.41
CA ASP A 562 -29.27 20.08 19.75
C ASP A 562 -28.47 19.51 18.56
N PRO A 563 -27.25 19.02 18.80
CA PRO A 563 -26.40 18.52 17.73
C PRO A 563 -27.02 17.40 16.90
N HIS A 564 -27.85 16.55 17.50
CA HIS A 564 -28.51 15.45 16.80
C HIS A 564 -29.67 15.95 15.92
N GLN A 565 -30.38 16.99 16.36
CA GLN A 565 -31.42 17.64 15.57
C GLN A 565 -30.82 18.33 14.33
N ILE A 566 -29.69 19.04 14.50
CA ILE A 566 -28.95 19.67 13.40
C ILE A 566 -28.52 18.63 12.37
N LEU A 567 -27.96 17.51 12.84
CA LEU A 567 -27.47 16.45 11.97
C LEU A 567 -28.61 15.76 11.20
N ALA A 568 -29.74 15.49 11.86
CA ALA A 568 -30.92 14.91 11.22
C ALA A 568 -31.51 15.83 10.14
N ASN A 569 -31.64 17.13 10.43
CA ASN A 569 -32.14 18.11 9.46
C ASN A 569 -31.21 18.18 8.24
N THR A 570 -29.90 18.34 8.48
CA THR A 570 -28.87 18.44 7.42
C THR A 570 -28.92 17.27 6.44
N TRP A 571 -29.13 16.05 6.93
CA TRP A 571 -29.21 14.86 6.08
C TRP A 571 -30.58 14.66 5.42
N SER A 572 -31.67 15.02 6.10
CA SER A 572 -33.02 14.93 5.51
C SER A 572 -33.22 15.91 4.36
N GLU A 573 -32.58 17.08 4.41
CA GLU A 573 -32.71 18.15 3.39
C GLU A 573 -31.82 17.93 2.15
N ASN A 574 -30.65 17.29 2.31
CA ASN A 574 -29.66 17.10 1.23
C ASN A 574 -29.68 15.70 0.58
N SER A 575 -30.58 14.80 0.98
CA SER A 575 -30.59 13.40 0.52
C SER A 575 -31.40 13.21 -0.76
N THR A 576 -30.80 12.61 -1.79
CA THR A 576 -31.50 12.09 -3.00
C THR A 576 -32.29 10.80 -2.73
N LYS A 577 -32.18 10.23 -1.52
CA LYS A 577 -32.87 9.01 -1.05
C LYS A 577 -33.90 9.31 0.05
N ASN A 578 -34.88 8.42 0.23
CA ASN A 578 -35.94 8.53 1.26
C ASN A 578 -35.40 8.27 2.69
N ILE A 579 -34.82 9.30 3.34
CA ILE A 579 -34.51 9.29 4.78
C ILE A 579 -35.70 9.90 5.53
N GLU A 580 -36.41 9.07 6.30
CA GLU A 580 -37.51 9.52 7.16
C GLU A 580 -36.94 9.91 8.53
N VAL A 581 -37.44 10.99 9.15
CA VAL A 581 -37.05 11.41 10.51
C VAL A 581 -38.26 11.29 11.43
N LYS A 582 -38.13 10.58 12.55
CA LYS A 582 -39.17 10.45 13.57
C LYS A 582 -38.62 10.67 14.97
N LYS A 583 -39.49 11.16 15.86
CA LYS A 583 -39.25 11.12 17.30
C LYS A 583 -39.53 9.72 17.83
N ALA A 584 -38.86 9.34 18.92
CA ALA A 584 -38.99 8.03 19.53
C ALA A 584 -40.44 7.73 19.95
N SER A 585 -41.18 8.71 20.47
CA SER A 585 -42.60 8.55 20.86
C SER A 585 -43.56 8.25 19.71
N ALA A 586 -43.14 8.47 18.46
CA ALA A 586 -43.92 8.12 17.27
C ALA A 586 -43.81 6.63 16.87
N LEU A 587 -43.05 5.83 17.61
CA LEU A 587 -42.75 4.43 17.32
C LEU A 587 -43.01 3.55 18.54
N ASP A 588 -43.78 2.48 18.37
CA ASP A 588 -44.01 1.49 19.44
C ASP A 588 -42.84 0.50 19.60
N LYS A 589 -42.07 0.29 18.53
CA LYS A 589 -40.94 -0.66 18.47
C LYS A 589 -39.98 -0.30 17.34
N LEU A 590 -38.77 -0.84 17.39
CA LEU A 590 -37.78 -0.69 16.32
C LEU A 590 -38.26 -1.35 15.01
N PRO A 591 -38.34 -0.61 13.87
CA PRO A 591 -38.86 -1.16 12.62
C PRO A 591 -37.85 -2.06 11.92
N SER A 592 -38.25 -3.32 11.67
CA SER A 592 -37.38 -4.35 11.07
C SER A 592 -37.30 -4.36 9.54
N ASP A 593 -38.10 -3.54 8.86
CA ASP A 593 -38.20 -3.47 7.39
C ASP A 593 -37.17 -2.52 6.75
N ARG A 594 -36.37 -1.82 7.55
CA ARG A 594 -35.46 -0.75 7.12
C ARG A 594 -34.22 -0.64 7.99
N SER A 595 -33.22 0.10 7.53
CA SER A 595 -32.07 0.46 8.36
C SER A 595 -32.36 1.71 9.21
N VAL A 596 -31.77 1.78 10.40
CA VAL A 596 -32.15 2.78 11.42
C VAL A 596 -30.95 3.54 11.95
N TRP A 597 -31.00 4.86 11.95
CA TRP A 597 -30.11 5.73 12.72
C TRP A 597 -30.73 6.02 14.07
N LEU A 598 -30.02 5.71 15.14
CA LEU A 598 -30.45 5.95 16.51
C LEU A 598 -29.60 7.06 17.12
N PHE A 599 -30.18 8.24 17.29
CA PHE A 599 -29.41 9.41 17.72
C PHE A 599 -29.50 9.66 19.21
N GLY A 600 -28.37 10.06 19.80
CA GLY A 600 -28.25 10.53 21.18
C GLY A 600 -28.21 9.44 22.24
N ASP A 601 -27.84 9.84 23.46
CA ASP A 601 -27.58 8.95 24.60
C ASP A 601 -28.84 8.65 25.42
N ILE A 602 -29.87 9.49 25.27
CA ILE A 602 -31.14 9.39 26.00
C ILE A 602 -32.25 8.70 25.19
N ASN A 603 -31.91 8.13 24.04
CA ASN A 603 -32.89 7.50 23.17
C ASN A 603 -33.46 6.22 23.82
N PRO A 604 -34.79 6.08 23.99
CA PRO A 604 -35.36 4.95 24.72
C PRO A 604 -35.08 3.58 24.07
N PHE A 605 -34.87 3.54 22.75
CA PHE A 605 -34.53 2.31 22.03
C PHE A 605 -33.11 1.81 22.31
N LEU A 606 -32.24 2.57 23.01
CA LEU A 606 -30.92 2.08 23.44
C LEU A 606 -31.03 0.83 24.33
N LYS A 607 -32.08 0.73 25.15
CA LYS A 607 -32.34 -0.44 25.99
C LYS A 607 -32.67 -1.70 25.20
N GLU A 608 -33.29 -1.55 24.03
CA GLU A 608 -33.64 -2.70 23.17
C GLU A 608 -32.41 -3.32 22.50
N ILE A 609 -31.32 -2.56 22.39
CA ILE A 609 -30.09 -2.98 21.74
C ILE A 609 -28.96 -3.27 22.74
N GLU A 610 -29.16 -3.05 24.05
CA GLU A 610 -28.19 -3.28 25.14
C GLU A 610 -27.46 -4.64 25.03
N LYS A 611 -28.20 -5.70 24.69
CA LYS A 611 -27.64 -7.05 24.49
C LYS A 611 -26.66 -7.17 23.32
N LEU A 612 -26.76 -6.31 22.32
CA LEU A 612 -25.86 -6.28 21.17
C LEU A 612 -24.54 -5.59 21.51
N TRP A 613 -24.53 -4.66 22.48
CA TRP A 613 -23.30 -3.99 22.91
C TRP A 613 -22.29 -5.01 23.40
N ASP A 614 -22.73 -5.94 24.26
CA ASP A 614 -21.90 -7.06 24.73
C ASP A 614 -21.38 -7.94 23.59
N GLU A 615 -22.22 -8.23 22.58
CA GLU A 615 -21.83 -9.08 21.44
C GLU A 615 -20.71 -8.43 20.61
N TYR A 616 -20.76 -7.11 20.41
CA TYR A 616 -19.76 -6.36 19.66
C TYR A 616 -18.60 -5.84 20.52
N GLY A 617 -18.57 -6.18 21.81
CA GLY A 617 -17.51 -5.73 22.73
C GLY A 617 -17.52 -4.22 22.95
N VAL A 618 -18.72 -3.63 22.99
CA VAL A 618 -18.92 -2.23 23.33
C VAL A 618 -19.43 -2.13 24.75
N ASN A 619 -18.75 -1.40 25.61
CA ASN A 619 -19.21 -1.14 26.97
C ASN A 619 -19.41 0.38 27.13
N LEU A 620 -20.66 0.79 27.32
CA LEU A 620 -21.03 2.18 27.52
C LEU A 620 -21.21 2.44 29.02
N GLU A 621 -20.31 3.23 29.60
CA GLU A 621 -20.39 3.68 30.99
C GLU A 621 -20.79 5.16 31.05
N SER A 622 -20.98 5.71 32.25
CA SER A 622 -21.49 7.09 32.42
C SER A 622 -20.57 8.20 31.92
N GLN A 623 -19.25 7.96 31.88
CA GLN A 623 -18.24 8.96 31.48
C GLN A 623 -17.31 8.49 30.38
N ARG A 624 -17.39 7.23 29.98
CA ARG A 624 -16.49 6.61 29.01
C ARG A 624 -17.19 5.53 28.22
N ILE A 625 -16.64 5.22 27.06
CA ILE A 625 -17.03 4.09 26.24
C ILE A 625 -15.79 3.27 25.91
N ILE A 626 -15.90 1.96 26.07
CA ILE A 626 -14.88 1.01 25.66
C ILE A 626 -15.33 0.41 24.34
N LEU A 627 -14.51 0.59 23.31
CA LEU A 627 -14.68 -0.03 22.00
C LEU A 627 -13.52 -1.02 21.80
N GLU A 628 -13.86 -2.31 21.73
CA GLU A 628 -12.90 -3.42 21.71
C GLU A 628 -11.97 -3.46 22.95
N LYS A 629 -10.81 -2.80 22.86
CA LYS A 629 -9.79 -2.72 23.93
C LYS A 629 -9.37 -1.28 24.24
N ALA A 630 -9.91 -0.31 23.51
CA ALA A 630 -9.57 1.10 23.66
C ALA A 630 -10.69 1.83 24.41
N GLU A 631 -10.29 2.69 25.33
CA GLU A 631 -11.18 3.46 26.19
C GLU A 631 -11.18 4.91 25.73
N PHE A 632 -12.38 5.49 25.58
CA PHE A 632 -12.56 6.87 25.16
C PHE A 632 -13.45 7.62 26.15
N PRO A 633 -13.06 8.82 26.61
CA PRO A 633 -13.93 9.65 27.41
C PRO A 633 -15.13 10.10 26.56
N ILE A 634 -16.31 10.14 27.16
CA ILE A 634 -17.53 10.62 26.50
C ILE A 634 -17.45 12.14 26.31
N GLU A 635 -16.77 12.86 27.20
CA GLU A 635 -16.55 14.29 27.08
C GLU A 635 -15.76 14.61 25.79
N ASN A 636 -16.25 15.57 25.01
CA ASN A 636 -15.70 16.05 23.74
C ASN A 636 -15.60 15.04 22.58
N HIS A 637 -16.02 13.79 22.76
CA HIS A 637 -15.98 12.78 21.70
C HIS A 637 -17.33 12.49 21.04
N SER A 638 -17.32 12.35 19.72
CA SER A 638 -18.48 11.86 18.97
C SER A 638 -18.29 10.39 18.60
N PHE A 639 -19.34 9.59 18.76
CA PHE A 639 -19.31 8.15 18.52
C PHE A 639 -20.29 7.77 17.43
N VAL A 640 -19.86 6.87 16.54
CA VAL A 640 -20.71 6.26 15.55
C VAL A 640 -20.49 4.76 15.60
N VAL A 641 -21.55 4.00 15.84
CA VAL A 641 -21.48 2.55 16.10
C VAL A 641 -22.56 1.84 15.29
N ALA A 642 -22.15 1.15 14.22
CA ALA A 642 -23.01 0.36 13.34
C ALA A 642 -23.08 -1.08 13.82
N MET A 643 -24.29 -1.62 13.96
CA MET A 643 -24.54 -3.00 14.38
C MET A 643 -25.62 -3.62 13.48
N ARG A 644 -25.69 -4.96 13.46
CA ARG A 644 -26.77 -5.66 12.75
C ARG A 644 -28.10 -5.40 13.44
N HIS A 645 -29.14 -5.16 12.65
CA HIS A 645 -30.47 -4.95 13.20
C HIS A 645 -30.96 -6.25 13.89
N PRO A 646 -31.39 -6.20 15.17
CA PRO A 646 -31.64 -7.40 16.00
C PRO A 646 -32.72 -8.31 15.41
N LEU A 647 -33.74 -7.73 14.76
CA LEU A 647 -34.86 -8.47 14.17
C LEU A 647 -34.63 -8.84 12.69
N ASN A 648 -33.65 -8.23 12.02
CA ASN A 648 -33.42 -8.43 10.59
C ASN A 648 -31.94 -8.24 10.27
N PRO A 649 -31.12 -9.30 10.27
CA PRO A 649 -29.68 -9.20 10.09
C PRO A 649 -29.26 -8.75 8.67
N LYS A 650 -30.19 -8.50 7.74
CA LYS A 650 -29.90 -7.84 6.45
C LYS A 650 -29.86 -6.32 6.57
N GLN A 651 -30.55 -5.76 7.56
CA GLN A 651 -30.54 -4.34 7.86
C GLN A 651 -29.48 -4.04 8.94
N VAL A 652 -29.10 -2.78 9.04
CA VAL A 652 -28.22 -2.29 10.10
C VAL A 652 -28.94 -1.22 10.89
N PHE A 653 -28.55 -1.07 12.15
CA PHE A 653 -28.80 0.18 12.85
C PHE A 653 -27.47 0.82 13.23
N VAL A 654 -27.46 2.14 13.31
CA VAL A 654 -26.28 2.91 13.67
C VAL A 654 -26.62 3.82 14.83
N TRP A 655 -25.98 3.60 15.98
CA TRP A 655 -26.01 4.58 17.06
C TRP A 655 -25.05 5.72 16.76
N LEU A 656 -25.51 6.95 16.91
CA LEU A 656 -24.72 8.15 16.70
C LEU A 656 -24.90 9.11 17.86
N ARG A 657 -23.77 9.47 18.48
CA ARG A 657 -23.65 10.56 19.45
C ARG A 657 -22.75 11.64 18.89
N ALA A 658 -23.25 12.87 18.83
CA ALA A 658 -22.43 14.04 18.51
C ALA A 658 -22.05 14.79 19.80
N ALA A 659 -20.78 15.15 19.95
CA ALA A 659 -20.26 15.81 21.15
C ALA A 659 -20.88 17.19 21.38
N ASN A 660 -21.03 17.98 20.31
CA ASN A 660 -21.60 19.32 20.30
C ASN A 660 -22.07 19.72 18.89
N SER A 661 -22.69 20.91 18.79
CA SER A 661 -23.34 21.39 17.56
C SER A 661 -22.36 21.69 16.42
N ASP A 662 -21.10 22.02 16.71
CA ASP A 662 -20.08 22.23 15.69
C ASP A 662 -19.52 20.89 15.18
N ALA A 663 -19.31 19.94 16.09
CA ALA A 663 -18.97 18.57 15.73
C ALA A 663 -20.04 17.95 14.82
N ALA A 664 -21.33 18.18 15.09
CA ALA A 664 -22.43 17.70 14.25
C ALA A 664 -22.34 18.17 12.78
N LYS A 665 -22.01 19.45 12.54
CA LYS A 665 -21.83 19.99 11.17
C LYS A 665 -20.64 19.35 10.46
N GLY A 666 -19.55 19.08 11.19
CA GLY A 666 -18.39 18.36 10.67
C GLY A 666 -18.73 16.91 10.31
N LEU A 667 -19.43 16.20 11.20
CA LEU A 667 -19.82 14.80 11.02
C LEU A 667 -20.76 14.62 9.82
N ALA A 668 -21.73 15.51 9.64
CA ALA A 668 -22.67 15.44 8.53
C ALA A 668 -21.96 15.40 7.16
N ARG A 669 -20.84 16.12 7.03
CA ARG A 669 -19.97 16.12 5.84
C ARG A 669 -19.03 14.92 5.79
N LYS A 670 -18.43 14.54 6.92
CA LYS A 670 -17.38 13.51 6.97
C LYS A 670 -17.92 12.08 6.85
N LEU A 671 -19.01 11.74 7.55
CA LEU A 671 -19.47 10.35 7.71
C LEU A 671 -19.76 9.57 6.40
N PRO A 672 -20.31 10.18 5.33
CA PRO A 672 -20.47 9.51 4.04
C PRO A 672 -19.17 8.91 3.47
N HIS A 673 -18.01 9.50 3.80
CA HIS A 673 -16.69 9.02 3.36
C HIS A 673 -16.14 7.86 4.20
N TYR A 674 -16.81 7.49 5.31
CA TYR A 674 -16.39 6.42 6.22
C TYR A 674 -17.22 5.13 6.06
N GLY A 675 -17.86 4.93 4.89
CA GLY A 675 -18.77 3.83 4.62
C GLY A 675 -18.29 2.45 5.08
N LYS A 676 -17.01 2.11 4.87
CA LYS A 676 -16.47 0.78 5.19
C LYS A 676 -16.36 0.45 6.68
N TYR A 677 -16.49 1.41 7.59
CA TYR A 677 -16.25 1.17 9.01
C TYR A 677 -17.53 0.78 9.76
N SER A 678 -17.35 0.00 10.81
CA SER A 678 -18.39 -0.38 11.76
C SER A 678 -18.48 0.59 12.92
N TYR A 679 -17.35 1.11 13.40
CA TYR A 679 -17.35 2.14 14.43
C TYR A 679 -16.36 3.25 14.12
N LEU A 680 -16.64 4.44 14.63
CA LEU A 680 -15.81 5.64 14.52
C LEU A 680 -15.87 6.42 15.84
N VAL A 681 -14.72 6.99 16.21
CA VAL A 681 -14.59 7.95 17.29
C VAL A 681 -13.97 9.22 16.72
N PHE A 682 -14.58 10.36 17.00
CA PHE A 682 -14.06 11.67 16.64
C PHE A 682 -13.84 12.52 17.88
N ASP A 683 -12.74 13.27 17.91
CA ASP A 683 -12.41 14.22 18.98
C ASP A 683 -12.58 15.67 18.50
N GLY A 684 -13.04 16.53 19.41
CA GLY A 684 -13.14 17.98 19.25
C GLY A 684 -14.30 18.51 18.40
N ASP A 685 -14.41 19.85 18.38
CA ASP A 685 -15.44 20.61 17.67
C ASP A 685 -15.32 20.47 16.14
N GLU A 686 -14.08 20.38 15.63
CA GLU A 686 -13.80 19.95 14.27
C GLU A 686 -13.46 18.46 14.28
N PRO A 687 -14.45 17.57 14.05
CA PRO A 687 -14.38 16.18 14.46
C PRO A 687 -13.22 15.49 13.75
N THR A 688 -12.14 15.20 14.49
CA THR A 688 -10.93 14.53 14.01
C THR A 688 -11.00 13.07 14.38
N ASN A 689 -10.87 12.16 13.41
CA ASN A 689 -11.03 10.74 13.68
C ASN A 689 -9.86 10.22 14.53
N VAL A 690 -10.14 9.76 15.74
CA VAL A 690 -9.16 9.22 16.69
C VAL A 690 -9.22 7.70 16.79
N ALA A 691 -10.35 7.07 16.40
CA ALA A 691 -10.44 5.63 16.25
C ALA A 691 -11.45 5.22 15.18
N LYS A 692 -11.21 4.06 14.57
CA LYS A 692 -12.06 3.43 13.55
C LYS A 692 -11.80 1.94 13.45
N GLY A 693 -12.81 1.15 13.13
CA GLY A 693 -12.62 -0.28 12.89
C GLY A 693 -13.82 -0.95 12.24
N GLN A 694 -13.68 -2.25 11.96
CA GLN A 694 -14.73 -3.13 11.47
C GLN A 694 -14.94 -4.25 12.47
N TRP A 695 -16.19 -4.59 12.77
CA TRP A 695 -16.49 -5.71 13.65
C TRP A 695 -16.07 -7.05 13.04
N PRO A 696 -15.59 -8.01 13.84
CA PRO A 696 -15.42 -9.39 13.37
C PRO A 696 -16.78 -10.02 13.03
N SER A 697 -16.80 -11.01 12.13
CA SER A 697 -18.01 -11.79 11.86
C SER A 697 -18.29 -12.76 13.03
N ILE A 698 -19.35 -12.49 13.79
CA ILE A 698 -19.64 -13.19 15.05
C ILE A 698 -20.59 -14.39 14.83
N HIS A 699 -21.38 -14.39 13.75
CA HIS A 699 -22.48 -15.35 13.54
C HIS A 699 -22.51 -15.98 12.14
N SER A 700 -21.35 -16.22 11.53
CA SER A 700 -21.31 -16.89 10.22
C SER A 700 -22.12 -18.21 10.23
N PRO A 701 -22.99 -18.48 9.23
CA PRO A 701 -23.67 -19.76 9.08
C PRO A 701 -22.73 -20.87 8.59
N LEU A 702 -21.46 -20.54 8.34
CA LEU A 702 -20.39 -21.44 7.94
C LEU A 702 -19.45 -21.81 9.09
N GLN A 703 -19.76 -21.38 10.31
CA GLN A 703 -19.05 -21.81 11.51
C GLN A 703 -19.94 -22.59 12.47
N LYS A 704 -19.33 -23.50 13.24
CA LYS A 704 -19.98 -24.17 14.35
C LYS A 704 -19.00 -24.44 15.49
N LEU A 705 -19.34 -23.92 16.67
CA LEU A 705 -18.74 -24.31 17.94
C LEU A 705 -19.32 -25.66 18.41
N LEU A 706 -18.43 -26.59 18.80
CA LEU A 706 -18.74 -27.97 19.18
C LEU A 706 -18.52 -28.24 20.67
N SER A 707 -17.64 -27.50 21.34
CA SER A 707 -17.43 -27.55 22.79
C SER A 707 -17.23 -26.15 23.36
N ALA A 708 -17.41 -26.00 24.68
CA ALA A 708 -17.13 -24.76 25.41
C ALA A 708 -15.63 -24.61 25.78
N GLU A 709 -14.78 -25.56 25.36
CA GLU A 709 -13.34 -25.49 25.60
C GLU A 709 -12.75 -24.31 24.82
N LYS A 710 -11.76 -23.65 25.41
CA LYS A 710 -11.06 -22.52 24.76
C LYS A 710 -10.01 -23.05 23.79
N ILE A 711 -9.87 -22.35 22.68
CA ILE A 711 -8.74 -22.49 21.75
C ILE A 711 -7.65 -21.57 22.30
N ALA A 712 -6.41 -22.04 22.38
CA ALA A 712 -5.28 -21.23 22.83
C ALA A 712 -5.08 -20.01 21.91
N ASP A 713 -4.73 -18.86 22.49
CA ASP A 713 -4.66 -17.58 21.79
C ASP A 713 -3.61 -17.55 20.65
N ASN A 714 -2.63 -18.45 20.69
CA ASN A 714 -1.60 -18.60 19.67
C ASN A 714 -2.03 -19.43 18.44
N VAL A 715 -3.23 -20.03 18.45
CA VAL A 715 -3.72 -20.83 17.32
C VAL A 715 -4.27 -19.92 16.23
N GLN A 716 -3.51 -19.76 15.15
CA GLN A 716 -3.90 -18.99 13.98
C GLN A 716 -3.98 -19.86 12.73
N LEU A 717 -4.79 -19.43 11.76
CA LEU A 717 -4.80 -20.06 10.44
C LEU A 717 -3.42 -19.88 9.78
N PRO A 718 -2.93 -20.89 9.04
CA PRO A 718 -1.70 -20.73 8.29
C PRO A 718 -1.85 -19.63 7.25
N ASN A 719 -0.91 -18.67 7.24
CA ASN A 719 -0.83 -17.67 6.19
C ASN A 719 -0.35 -18.31 4.89
N ARG A 720 -1.01 -18.01 3.78
CA ARG A 720 -0.54 -18.37 2.45
C ARG A 720 0.52 -17.35 2.01
N PRO A 721 1.71 -17.78 1.54
CA PRO A 721 2.67 -16.86 0.93
C PRO A 721 2.05 -16.11 -0.25
N ALA A 722 2.44 -14.85 -0.44
CA ALA A 722 1.97 -14.09 -1.58
C ALA A 722 2.47 -14.69 -2.91
N LEU A 723 1.66 -14.59 -3.99
CA LEU A 723 1.99 -15.20 -5.29
C LEU A 723 3.35 -14.73 -5.85
N GLY A 724 3.69 -13.46 -5.60
CA GLY A 724 4.96 -12.83 -5.93
C GLY A 724 5.33 -11.82 -4.84
N GLN A 725 6.61 -11.44 -4.79
CA GLN A 725 7.14 -10.46 -3.84
C GLN A 725 7.89 -9.38 -4.62
N LEU A 726 7.87 -8.15 -4.10
CA LEU A 726 8.73 -7.11 -4.63
C LEU A 726 10.20 -7.46 -4.34
N PRO A 727 11.11 -7.18 -5.28
CA PRO A 727 12.54 -7.35 -5.03
C PRO A 727 12.96 -6.47 -3.85
N ILE A 728 13.81 -7.05 -3.00
CA ILE A 728 14.23 -6.40 -1.75
C ILE A 728 15.19 -5.25 -2.10
N LEU A 729 14.82 -4.02 -1.74
CA LEU A 729 15.68 -2.83 -1.91
C LEU A 729 16.96 -2.88 -1.06
N PHE A 730 16.84 -3.43 0.16
CA PHE A 730 17.89 -3.45 1.17
C PHE A 730 18.29 -4.89 1.46
N SER A 731 19.56 -5.24 1.25
CA SER A 731 20.01 -6.60 1.49
C SER A 731 20.16 -6.85 2.98
N ALA A 732 19.23 -7.64 3.53
CA ALA A 732 19.33 -8.18 4.88
C ALA A 732 20.63 -8.98 5.06
N GLU A 733 21.09 -9.69 4.03
CA GLU A 733 22.35 -10.43 4.03
C GLU A 733 23.56 -9.50 4.23
N ARG A 734 23.68 -8.42 3.45
CA ARG A 734 24.78 -7.44 3.62
C ARG A 734 24.76 -6.77 4.99
N MET A 735 23.58 -6.39 5.48
CA MET A 735 23.48 -5.81 6.82
C MET A 735 23.88 -6.83 7.90
N MET A 736 23.56 -8.11 7.73
CA MET A 736 24.04 -9.17 8.62
C MET A 736 25.54 -9.39 8.50
N GLU A 737 26.16 -9.25 7.32
CA GLU A 737 27.62 -9.27 7.18
C GLU A 737 28.28 -8.11 7.96
N ASP A 738 27.72 -6.91 7.85
CA ASP A 738 28.16 -5.73 8.59
C ASP A 738 28.03 -5.95 10.12
N ILE A 739 26.90 -6.47 10.60
CA ILE A 739 26.68 -6.81 12.02
C ILE A 739 27.65 -7.88 12.49
N ASN A 740 27.81 -8.97 11.73
CA ASN A 740 28.71 -10.07 12.09
C ASN A 740 30.15 -9.59 12.22
N PHE A 741 30.59 -8.63 11.39
CA PHE A 741 31.91 -8.02 11.54
C PHE A 741 31.99 -7.15 12.79
N LEU A 742 31.04 -6.24 12.98
CA LEU A 742 31.07 -5.25 14.07
C LEU A 742 30.93 -5.91 15.44
N ALA A 743 30.11 -6.96 15.55
CA ALA A 743 29.88 -7.74 16.77
C ALA A 743 30.80 -8.98 16.87
N ALA A 744 31.84 -9.07 16.04
CA ALA A 744 32.82 -10.13 16.14
C ALA A 744 33.67 -9.99 17.43
N PRO A 745 34.13 -11.09 18.03
CA PRO A 745 35.03 -11.01 19.19
C PRO A 745 36.30 -10.18 18.95
N GLU A 746 36.78 -10.13 17.70
CA GLU A 746 37.94 -9.32 17.28
C GLU A 746 37.68 -7.80 17.33
N CYS A 747 36.41 -7.39 17.40
CA CYS A 747 36.03 -6.00 17.63
C CYS A 747 35.93 -5.69 19.13
N GLU A 748 36.28 -6.62 20.03
CA GLU A 748 36.45 -6.43 21.48
C GLU A 748 35.26 -5.72 22.16
N GLY A 749 34.05 -5.97 21.66
CA GLY A 749 32.83 -5.29 22.12
C GLY A 749 32.82 -3.78 21.91
N ARG A 750 33.70 -3.26 21.04
CA ARG A 750 33.82 -1.86 20.62
C ARG A 750 33.92 -0.89 21.82
N GLY A 751 34.57 -1.35 22.89
CA GLY A 751 34.82 -0.53 24.08
C GLY A 751 35.79 0.60 23.80
N LEU A 752 35.61 1.75 24.44
CA LEU A 752 36.51 2.89 24.28
C LEU A 752 37.97 2.50 24.60
N GLY A 753 38.92 2.99 23.80
CA GLY A 753 40.34 2.69 23.96
C GLY A 753 40.81 1.28 23.57
N SER A 754 39.91 0.41 23.11
CA SER A 754 40.24 -0.94 22.63
C SER A 754 40.88 -0.92 21.22
N GLN A 755 41.50 -2.03 20.79
CA GLN A 755 41.87 -2.17 19.37
C GLN A 755 40.64 -2.47 18.51
N GLY A 756 39.64 -3.09 19.13
CA GLY A 756 38.37 -3.41 18.49
C GLY A 756 37.58 -2.20 18.00
N ILE A 757 37.52 -1.10 18.77
CA ILE A 757 36.83 0.13 18.35
C ILE A 757 37.55 0.83 17.19
N GLU A 758 38.89 0.80 17.17
CA GLU A 758 39.68 1.28 16.04
C GLU A 758 39.39 0.47 14.77
N ARG A 759 39.36 -0.87 14.89
CA ARG A 759 38.98 -1.77 13.80
C ARG A 759 37.56 -1.51 13.28
N ALA A 760 36.60 -1.26 14.17
CA ALA A 760 35.23 -0.93 13.79
C ALA A 760 35.16 0.39 13.00
N SER A 761 35.81 1.44 13.50
CA SER A 761 35.82 2.75 12.84
C SER A 761 36.47 2.71 11.44
N ASP A 762 37.56 1.96 11.27
CA ASP A 762 38.24 1.77 10.00
C ASP A 762 37.38 0.98 9.01
N TYR A 763 36.67 -0.05 9.50
CA TYR A 763 35.70 -0.80 8.71
C TYR A 763 34.57 0.10 8.20
N ILE A 764 33.97 0.91 9.08
CA ILE A 764 32.87 1.81 8.73
C ILE A 764 33.32 2.84 7.68
N ALA A 765 34.50 3.45 7.86
CA ALA A 765 35.07 4.38 6.88
C ALA A 765 35.28 3.72 5.50
N GLN A 766 35.80 2.49 5.48
CA GLN A 766 35.96 1.72 4.23
C GLN A 766 34.63 1.38 3.58
N GLN A 767 33.57 1.09 4.36
CA GLN A 767 32.24 0.82 3.80
C GLN A 767 31.61 2.08 3.22
N PHE A 768 31.75 3.25 3.86
CA PHE A 768 31.31 4.53 3.27
C PHE A 768 32.08 4.87 2.00
N GLU A 769 33.39 4.65 1.97
CA GLU A 769 34.21 4.85 0.77
C GLU A 769 33.78 3.92 -0.37
N LYS A 770 33.59 2.62 -0.09
CA LYS A 770 33.07 1.63 -1.05
C LYS A 770 31.68 1.98 -1.57
N ALA A 771 30.84 2.55 -0.72
CA ALA A 771 29.52 3.05 -1.12
C ALA A 771 29.62 4.27 -2.05
N GLY A 772 30.78 4.95 -2.12
CA GLY A 772 31.02 6.11 -2.97
C GLY A 772 30.68 7.46 -2.30
N LEU A 773 30.64 7.49 -0.96
CA LEU A 773 30.51 8.73 -0.20
C LEU A 773 31.85 9.46 -0.06
N LEU A 774 31.79 10.77 0.17
CA LEU A 774 32.98 11.61 0.34
C LEU A 774 33.38 11.69 1.81
N PRO A 775 34.68 11.74 2.15
CA PRO A 775 35.13 12.07 3.50
C PRO A 775 34.67 13.48 3.90
N ALA A 776 34.24 13.62 5.14
CA ALA A 776 33.55 14.82 5.59
C ALA A 776 34.11 15.49 6.86
N ALA A 777 35.09 14.91 7.53
CA ALA A 777 35.73 15.57 8.67
C ALA A 777 36.45 16.86 8.26
N ASP A 778 36.72 17.74 9.24
CA ASP A 778 37.28 19.08 9.01
C ASP A 778 38.68 19.07 8.38
N ASP A 779 39.43 17.97 8.51
CA ASP A 779 40.75 17.76 7.91
C ASP A 779 40.69 17.11 6.51
N GLY A 780 39.49 16.84 5.99
CA GLY A 780 39.27 16.17 4.72
C GLY A 780 39.35 14.64 4.79
N SER A 781 39.45 14.05 5.99
CA SER A 781 39.36 12.61 6.22
C SER A 781 37.94 12.16 6.59
N PHE A 782 37.77 10.87 6.88
CA PHE A 782 36.53 10.36 7.47
C PHE A 782 36.47 10.56 9.00
N PHE A 783 37.55 10.98 9.66
CA PHE A 783 37.67 10.89 11.11
C PHE A 783 37.67 12.25 11.80
N GLN A 784 36.71 12.50 12.70
CA GLN A 784 36.78 13.61 13.65
C GLN A 784 37.29 13.08 14.99
N SER A 785 38.55 13.38 15.32
CA SER A 785 39.23 12.83 16.50
C SER A 785 39.40 13.85 17.63
N TRP A 786 39.18 13.43 18.88
CA TRP A 786 39.47 14.22 20.09
C TRP A 786 39.98 13.31 21.21
N ARG A 787 40.30 13.89 22.38
CA ARG A 787 40.68 13.14 23.58
C ARG A 787 39.53 13.06 24.57
N ASP A 788 39.25 11.87 25.06
CA ASP A 788 38.19 11.60 26.05
C ASP A 788 38.65 10.56 27.09
N ILE A 789 37.85 10.34 28.12
CA ILE A 789 38.03 9.25 29.09
C ILE A 789 37.63 7.94 28.42
N ILE A 790 38.52 6.95 28.47
CA ILE A 790 38.35 5.68 27.75
C ILE A 790 38.20 4.45 28.66
N ASN A 791 38.30 4.61 29.98
CA ASN A 791 38.15 3.49 30.91
C ASN A 791 37.81 3.94 32.35
N ALA A 792 37.54 2.96 33.21
CA ALA A 792 37.18 3.16 34.62
C ALA A 792 38.28 3.80 35.45
N GLN A 793 39.54 3.69 35.03
CA GLN A 793 40.69 4.30 35.71
C GLN A 793 40.79 5.80 35.45
N GLY A 794 40.00 6.33 34.51
CA GLY A 794 40.04 7.73 34.11
C GLY A 794 41.17 8.05 33.11
N ASP A 795 41.72 7.03 32.45
CA ASP A 795 42.75 7.26 31.43
C ASP A 795 42.15 8.02 30.25
N SER A 796 42.94 8.95 29.69
CA SER A 796 42.55 9.71 28.51
C SER A 796 43.16 9.12 27.23
N GLY A 797 42.30 8.76 26.28
CA GLY A 797 42.65 8.22 24.97
C GLY A 797 42.14 9.08 23.82
N VAL A 798 42.57 8.78 22.59
CA VAL A 798 41.97 9.36 21.39
C VAL A 798 40.74 8.54 21.04
N VAL A 799 39.63 9.23 20.75
CA VAL A 799 38.39 8.67 20.24
C VAL A 799 38.01 9.42 18.96
N LYS A 800 37.27 8.79 18.05
CA LYS A 800 36.94 9.38 16.75
C LYS A 800 35.53 9.07 16.25
N ASN A 801 34.83 10.08 15.76
CA ASN A 801 33.60 9.89 14.97
C ASN A 801 33.98 9.58 13.52
N VAL A 802 33.15 8.82 12.80
CA VAL A 802 33.30 8.56 11.36
C VAL A 802 32.25 9.34 10.59
N ILE A 803 32.65 10.25 9.70
CA ILE A 803 31.77 11.22 9.02
C ILE A 803 31.95 11.12 7.50
N ALA A 804 30.87 10.82 6.80
CA ALA A 804 30.81 10.76 5.34
C ALA A 804 29.70 11.66 4.77
N LEU A 805 29.86 12.12 3.53
CA LEU A 805 28.98 13.07 2.87
C LEU A 805 28.45 12.53 1.53
N LEU A 806 27.13 12.60 1.37
CA LEU A 806 26.46 12.60 0.07
C LEU A 806 26.08 14.05 -0.29
N PRO A 807 26.76 14.68 -1.27
CA PRO A 807 26.57 16.11 -1.55
C PRO A 807 25.21 16.41 -2.17
N GLY A 808 24.58 17.50 -1.70
CA GLY A 808 23.36 18.04 -2.29
C GLY A 808 23.60 18.71 -3.65
N SER A 809 22.60 18.64 -4.51
CA SER A 809 22.62 19.18 -5.87
C SER A 809 22.06 20.61 -5.98
N ASN A 810 21.23 21.05 -5.03
CA ASN A 810 20.57 22.35 -5.08
C ASN A 810 21.50 23.44 -4.52
N PRO A 811 21.89 24.49 -5.28
CA PRO A 811 22.79 25.54 -4.81
C PRO A 811 22.32 26.30 -3.57
N GLN A 812 21.02 26.30 -3.27
CA GLN A 812 20.45 26.96 -2.10
C GLN A 812 20.44 26.07 -0.84
N LEU A 813 20.43 24.73 -1.02
CA LEU A 813 20.26 23.78 0.08
C LEU A 813 21.50 22.92 0.32
N LYS A 814 22.41 22.80 -0.64
CA LYS A 814 23.61 21.94 -0.55
C LYS A 814 24.54 22.28 0.62
N ASP A 815 24.49 23.52 1.10
CA ASP A 815 25.31 24.03 2.22
C ASP A 815 24.59 23.88 3.58
N GLU A 816 23.45 23.20 3.61
CA GLU A 816 22.79 22.66 4.81
C GLU A 816 22.86 21.13 4.76
N ALA A 817 22.89 20.48 5.93
CA ALA A 817 23.01 19.04 6.03
C ALA A 817 21.90 18.41 6.87
N LEU A 818 21.28 17.37 6.31
CA LEU A 818 20.49 16.39 7.05
C LEU A 818 21.43 15.31 7.60
N VAL A 819 21.35 14.99 8.89
CA VAL A 819 22.19 13.97 9.52
C VAL A 819 21.43 12.66 9.65
N ILE A 820 22.04 11.55 9.23
CA ILE A 820 21.64 10.19 9.58
C ILE A 820 22.78 9.58 10.40
N CYS A 821 22.47 9.06 11.58
CA CYS A 821 23.49 8.60 12.51
C CYS A 821 23.13 7.31 13.24
N ALA A 822 24.17 6.66 13.76
CA ALA A 822 24.13 5.57 14.72
C ALA A 822 25.44 5.61 15.52
N HIS A 823 25.45 5.19 16.77
CA HIS A 823 26.72 4.97 17.47
C HIS A 823 27.31 3.61 17.13
N TYR A 824 28.63 3.51 17.14
CA TYR A 824 29.35 2.27 16.86
C TYR A 824 30.14 1.77 18.06
N ASP A 825 30.30 2.55 19.13
CA ASP A 825 30.83 2.04 20.40
C ASP A 825 29.80 1.15 21.10
N HIS A 826 30.31 0.33 22.02
CA HIS A 826 29.51 -0.39 23.01
C HIS A 826 30.37 -0.65 24.25
N LEU A 827 29.90 -1.47 25.18
CA LEU A 827 30.45 -1.59 26.54
C LEU A 827 31.80 -2.33 26.64
N GLY A 828 32.33 -2.91 25.56
CA GLY A 828 33.56 -3.69 25.60
C GLY A 828 33.50 -4.83 26.61
N TYR A 829 34.23 -4.69 27.73
CA TYR A 829 34.22 -5.64 28.85
C TYR A 829 33.35 -5.21 30.05
N GLY A 830 32.43 -4.26 29.83
CA GLY A 830 31.50 -3.75 30.83
C GLY A 830 31.82 -2.33 31.35
N TRP A 831 32.28 -1.42 30.50
CA TRP A 831 32.47 -0.01 30.87
C TRP A 831 31.86 0.88 29.78
N PRO A 832 31.22 2.02 30.13
CA PRO A 832 31.13 2.67 31.44
C PRO A 832 30.05 2.12 32.39
N ASP A 833 29.12 1.33 31.86
CA ASP A 833 28.04 0.70 32.62
C ASP A 833 28.09 -0.83 32.42
N VAL A 834 27.90 -1.60 33.48
CA VAL A 834 27.81 -3.06 33.40
C VAL A 834 26.81 -3.57 34.40
N ARG A 835 25.94 -4.46 33.93
CA ARG A 835 24.98 -5.13 34.80
C ARG A 835 25.70 -6.10 35.74
N ALA A 836 25.29 -6.10 37.00
CA ALA A 836 25.78 -7.05 38.00
C ALA A 836 25.82 -8.50 37.46
N GLY A 837 26.98 -9.16 37.55
CA GLY A 837 27.21 -10.52 37.06
C GLY A 837 27.74 -10.62 35.63
N ASN A 838 27.93 -9.50 34.94
CA ASN A 838 28.53 -9.43 33.60
C ASN A 838 29.91 -8.75 33.55
N GLU A 839 30.50 -8.47 34.71
CA GLU A 839 31.79 -7.81 34.82
C GLU A 839 32.89 -8.61 34.12
N GLY A 840 33.68 -7.94 33.27
CA GLY A 840 34.78 -8.56 32.54
C GLY A 840 34.34 -9.50 31.41
N LYS A 841 33.04 -9.66 31.16
CA LYS A 841 32.53 -10.38 29.99
C LYS A 841 32.44 -9.43 28.80
N MET A 842 32.72 -9.96 27.62
CA MET A 842 32.64 -9.20 26.38
C MET A 842 31.18 -8.94 25.99
N HIS A 843 30.85 -7.68 25.72
CA HIS A 843 29.54 -7.24 25.25
C HIS A 843 29.64 -7.02 23.75
N LEU A 844 29.09 -7.93 22.94
CA LEU A 844 29.27 -7.88 21.48
C LEU A 844 28.44 -6.76 20.83
N GLY A 845 27.30 -6.39 21.42
CA GLY A 845 26.48 -5.28 20.96
C GLY A 845 25.94 -5.48 19.55
N ALA A 846 25.36 -6.65 19.27
CA ALA A 846 24.83 -6.96 17.95
C ALA A 846 23.61 -6.09 17.59
N ASP A 847 22.66 -5.95 18.52
CA ASP A 847 21.57 -4.99 18.36
C ASP A 847 22.02 -3.58 18.74
N ASP A 848 22.82 -3.47 19.80
CA ASP A 848 23.26 -2.21 20.41
C ASP A 848 24.78 -1.96 20.23
N ASN A 849 25.23 -1.28 19.18
CA ASN A 849 24.42 -0.76 18.08
C ASN A 849 25.02 -1.10 16.71
N ALA A 850 25.55 -2.32 16.57
CA ALA A 850 25.97 -2.82 15.26
C ALA A 850 24.79 -2.84 14.26
N SER A 851 23.56 -3.04 14.73
CA SER A 851 22.34 -3.00 13.91
C SER A 851 22.09 -1.64 13.27
N GLY A 852 22.20 -0.54 14.02
CA GLY A 852 22.02 0.82 13.51
C GLY A 852 23.13 1.21 12.52
N VAL A 853 24.37 0.84 12.82
CA VAL A 853 25.51 1.05 11.91
C VAL A 853 25.29 0.31 10.58
N ALA A 854 24.86 -0.95 10.62
CA ALA A 854 24.58 -1.71 9.41
C ALA A 854 23.49 -1.07 8.54
N VAL A 855 22.43 -0.51 9.16
CA VAL A 855 21.38 0.22 8.44
C VAL A 855 21.93 1.46 7.75
N ILE A 856 22.74 2.29 8.41
CA ILE A 856 23.29 3.50 7.78
C ILE A 856 24.30 3.18 6.67
N LEU A 857 25.05 2.07 6.79
CA LEU A 857 25.94 1.57 5.74
C LEU A 857 25.16 1.12 4.50
N GLU A 858 24.08 0.36 4.68
CA GLU A 858 23.25 -0.09 3.58
C GLU A 858 22.48 1.08 2.92
N LEU A 859 21.99 2.04 3.72
CA LEU A 859 21.41 3.29 3.21
C LEU A 859 22.40 4.06 2.33
N ALA A 860 23.67 4.16 2.74
CA ALA A 860 24.70 4.82 1.96
C ALA A 860 24.89 4.16 0.58
N ARG A 861 24.96 2.82 0.54
CA ARG A 861 25.10 2.05 -0.71
C ARG A 861 23.91 2.29 -1.65
N VAL A 862 22.69 2.19 -1.13
CA VAL A 862 21.46 2.34 -1.92
C VAL A 862 21.32 3.79 -2.41
N LEU A 863 21.33 4.77 -1.50
CA LEU A 863 21.09 6.17 -1.82
C LEU A 863 22.12 6.72 -2.81
N LYS A 864 23.40 6.34 -2.70
CA LYS A 864 24.41 6.81 -3.66
C LYS A 864 24.15 6.36 -5.10
N SER A 865 23.54 5.18 -5.27
CA SER A 865 23.24 4.61 -6.59
C SER A 865 21.90 5.06 -7.16
N SER A 866 20.93 5.36 -6.30
CA SER A 866 19.53 5.55 -6.70
C SER A 866 18.97 6.93 -6.37
N PHE A 867 19.73 7.84 -5.76
CA PHE A 867 19.20 9.14 -5.32
C PHE A 867 20.22 10.26 -5.43
N THR A 868 19.79 11.40 -5.95
CA THR A 868 20.56 12.66 -5.93
C THR A 868 19.84 13.65 -5.04
N PRO A 869 20.32 13.90 -3.81
CA PRO A 869 19.60 14.75 -2.88
C PRO A 869 19.70 16.24 -3.29
N GLU A 870 18.70 17.05 -2.94
CA GLU A 870 18.80 18.51 -3.11
C GLU A 870 19.67 19.13 -2.00
N ARG A 871 19.40 18.74 -0.74
CA ARG A 871 20.19 19.10 0.46
C ARG A 871 21.28 18.06 0.71
N SER A 872 22.41 18.45 1.28
CA SER A 872 23.45 17.46 1.61
C SER A 872 22.99 16.48 2.70
N ILE A 873 23.45 15.23 2.63
CA ILE A 873 23.21 14.23 3.68
C ILE A 873 24.54 13.83 4.30
N LEU A 874 24.66 13.96 5.61
CA LEU A 874 25.78 13.48 6.41
C LEU A 874 25.45 12.13 7.02
N PHE A 875 26.28 11.14 6.74
CA PHE A 875 26.28 9.84 7.40
C PHE A 875 27.31 9.88 8.51
N VAL A 876 26.88 9.67 9.75
CA VAL A 876 27.77 9.80 10.92
C VAL A 876 27.67 8.57 11.81
N ALA A 877 28.79 7.87 11.99
CA ALA A 877 28.91 6.86 13.03
C ALA A 877 29.58 7.49 14.27
N PHE A 878 28.83 7.63 15.35
CA PHE A 878 29.32 8.25 16.59
C PHE A 878 30.06 7.24 17.47
N THR A 879 31.06 7.72 18.19
CA THR A 879 31.70 6.97 19.29
C THR A 879 31.32 7.59 20.63
N ALA A 880 31.55 6.88 21.72
CA ALA A 880 31.33 7.33 23.09
C ALA A 880 29.88 7.79 23.36
N GLU A 881 28.90 7.13 22.76
CA GLU A 881 27.48 7.27 23.12
C GLU A 881 27.28 6.78 24.56
N GLU A 882 27.81 5.59 24.85
CA GLU A 882 27.70 4.91 26.15
C GLU A 882 28.33 5.74 27.27
N ASN A 883 29.32 6.56 26.91
CA ASN A 883 29.98 7.52 27.78
C ASN A 883 29.34 8.91 27.68
N GLN A 884 28.04 8.99 27.95
CA GLN A 884 27.28 10.23 28.06
C GLN A 884 27.23 11.05 26.76
N LEU A 885 27.03 10.39 25.60
CA LEU A 885 26.83 11.04 24.31
C LEU A 885 28.01 11.95 23.90
N SER A 886 29.22 11.64 24.34
CA SER A 886 30.33 12.58 24.20
C SER A 886 30.71 12.80 22.74
N GLY A 887 30.55 11.79 21.87
CA GLY A 887 30.82 11.93 20.45
C GLY A 887 29.83 12.78 19.67
N SER A 888 28.52 12.57 19.85
CA SER A 888 27.51 13.41 19.21
C SER A 888 27.54 14.85 19.76
N ARG A 889 27.75 15.03 21.07
CA ARG A 889 27.98 16.36 21.67
C ARG A 889 29.24 17.03 21.11
N HIS A 890 30.34 16.31 20.94
CA HIS A 890 31.55 16.85 20.33
C HIS A 890 31.29 17.28 18.88
N PHE A 891 30.63 16.44 18.09
CA PHE A 891 30.27 16.74 16.70
C PHE A 891 29.44 18.02 16.59
N VAL A 892 28.31 18.11 17.31
CA VAL A 892 27.40 19.26 17.23
C VAL A 892 28.08 20.57 17.66
N SER A 893 29.02 20.50 18.61
CA SER A 893 29.70 21.69 19.15
C SER A 893 30.95 22.13 18.38
N HIS A 894 31.65 21.21 17.69
CA HIS A 894 32.97 21.50 17.11
C HIS A 894 33.05 21.33 15.59
N TYR A 895 32.06 20.74 14.92
CA TYR A 895 32.12 20.48 13.48
C TYR A 895 32.05 21.79 12.68
N LYS A 896 33.09 22.06 11.87
CA LYS A 896 33.24 23.35 11.17
C LYS A 896 32.64 23.35 9.78
N ARG A 897 32.65 22.21 9.09
CA ARG A 897 32.14 22.11 7.71
C ARG A 897 30.64 22.41 7.62
N PHE A 898 29.85 21.84 8.53
CA PHE A 898 28.44 22.20 8.72
C PHE A 898 28.23 22.55 10.20
N PRO A 899 28.42 23.82 10.60
CA PRO A 899 28.18 24.24 11.98
C PRO A 899 26.71 24.01 12.35
N LYS A 900 26.37 24.00 13.64
CA LYS A 900 25.02 23.65 14.13
C LYS A 900 23.88 24.40 13.43
N GLU A 901 24.07 25.67 13.04
CA GLU A 901 23.08 26.48 12.32
C GLU A 901 22.81 26.01 10.89
N LYS A 902 23.67 25.14 10.36
CA LYS A 902 23.58 24.50 9.04
C LYS A 902 23.15 23.04 9.11
N LEU A 903 22.94 22.50 10.30
CA LEU A 903 22.35 21.18 10.50
C LEU A 903 20.83 21.32 10.46
N TYR A 904 20.21 20.73 9.44
CA TYR A 904 18.78 20.86 9.17
C TYR A 904 17.93 20.02 10.13
N ALA A 905 18.31 18.76 10.33
CA ALA A 905 17.70 17.81 11.27
C ALA A 905 18.62 16.60 11.46
N ALA A 906 18.33 15.74 12.43
CA ALA A 906 19.01 14.46 12.63
C ALA A 906 18.03 13.28 12.80
N LEU A 907 18.33 12.17 12.13
CA LEU A 907 17.70 10.88 12.33
C LEU A 907 18.72 9.94 12.97
N ASN A 908 18.43 9.46 14.18
CA ASN A 908 19.25 8.51 14.88
C ASN A 908 18.67 7.09 14.74
N ILE A 909 19.52 6.12 14.39
CA ILE A 909 19.18 4.71 14.25
C ILE A 909 19.87 3.95 15.38
N ASP A 910 19.07 3.34 16.25
CA ASP A 910 19.57 2.71 17.45
C ASP A 910 18.74 1.48 17.76
N SER A 911 19.40 0.33 17.95
CA SER A 911 18.80 -0.92 18.42
C SER A 911 17.55 -1.30 17.62
N VAL A 912 17.75 -1.52 16.32
CA VAL A 912 16.70 -1.73 15.31
C VAL A 912 16.62 -3.18 14.79
N GLY A 913 17.47 -4.06 15.29
CA GLY A 913 17.61 -5.45 14.90
C GLY A 913 16.68 -6.42 15.65
N ARG A 914 15.79 -5.96 16.53
CA ARG A 914 14.92 -6.84 17.35
C ARG A 914 13.41 -6.65 17.12
N LEU A 915 13.03 -6.13 15.94
CA LEU A 915 11.64 -5.79 15.59
C LEU A 915 10.67 -6.98 15.61
N LYS A 916 10.96 -8.08 14.89
CA LYS A 916 10.02 -9.19 14.62
C LYS A 916 8.71 -8.68 13.99
N ASP A 917 7.58 -8.95 14.63
CA ASP A 917 6.24 -8.46 14.24
C ASP A 917 5.85 -7.15 14.96
N GLY A 918 6.81 -6.51 15.63
CA GLY A 918 6.63 -5.26 16.37
C GLY A 918 6.51 -4.02 15.49
N LYS A 919 6.47 -2.86 16.15
CA LYS A 919 6.43 -1.54 15.53
C LYS A 919 7.70 -0.77 15.89
N PHE A 920 8.21 0.05 14.97
CA PHE A 920 9.29 0.97 15.32
C PHE A 920 8.73 2.10 16.20
N LEU A 921 9.39 2.34 17.32
CA LEU A 921 9.16 3.48 18.18
C LEU A 921 9.91 4.68 17.62
N ILE A 922 9.20 5.79 17.46
CA ILE A 922 9.78 7.08 17.05
C ILE A 922 9.91 7.94 18.30
N LEU A 923 11.09 7.94 18.91
CA LEU A 923 11.35 8.69 20.14
C LEU A 923 11.70 10.14 19.82
N ASN A 924 11.38 11.04 20.77
CA ASN A 924 11.55 12.48 20.66
C ASN A 924 10.88 13.11 19.42
N ALA A 925 9.83 12.48 18.87
CA ALA A 925 9.03 13.04 17.78
C ALA A 925 8.42 14.41 18.12
N SER A 926 8.29 14.74 19.42
CA SER A 926 7.88 16.07 19.89
C SER A 926 8.96 17.15 19.72
N SER A 927 10.16 16.84 19.21
CA SER A 927 11.21 17.83 18.92
C SER A 927 10.80 18.80 17.81
N ALA A 928 9.96 18.37 16.87
CA ALA A 928 9.34 19.23 15.86
C ALA A 928 7.89 18.85 15.55
N LYS A 929 7.07 19.84 15.15
CA LYS A 929 5.64 19.64 14.84
C LYS A 929 5.40 18.60 13.75
N GLU A 930 6.33 18.47 12.82
CA GLU A 930 6.14 17.70 11.59
C GLU A 930 6.46 16.21 11.73
N TRP A 931 7.28 15.79 12.71
CA TRP A 931 7.73 14.39 12.83
C TRP A 931 6.60 13.37 12.91
N PRO A 932 5.53 13.56 13.72
CA PRO A 932 4.42 12.61 13.78
C PRO A 932 3.79 12.40 12.41
N PHE A 933 3.55 13.47 11.66
CA PHE A 933 2.94 13.41 10.33
C PHE A 933 3.85 12.74 9.30
N ILE A 934 5.16 12.99 9.36
CA ILE A 934 6.15 12.37 8.49
C ILE A 934 6.11 10.84 8.68
N PHE A 935 6.27 10.35 9.92
CA PHE A 935 6.34 8.90 10.17
C PHE A 935 4.99 8.20 10.05
N MET A 936 3.87 8.88 10.28
CA MET A 936 2.54 8.36 9.94
C MET A 936 2.36 8.20 8.43
N GLY A 937 2.80 9.20 7.65
CA GLY A 937 2.77 9.15 6.19
C GLY A 937 3.63 8.02 5.64
N ILE A 938 4.85 7.86 6.14
CA ILE A 938 5.76 6.79 5.73
C ILE A 938 5.23 5.42 6.13
N GLY A 939 4.70 5.27 7.34
CA GLY A 939 4.13 3.98 7.77
C GLY A 939 2.94 3.57 6.91
N TYR A 940 2.13 4.53 6.48
CA TYR A 940 1.02 4.29 5.55
C TYR A 940 1.49 3.88 4.14
N THR A 941 2.57 4.48 3.62
CA THR A 941 3.06 4.17 2.27
C THR A 941 3.82 2.85 2.21
N THR A 942 4.72 2.64 3.17
CA THR A 942 5.61 1.47 3.20
C THR A 942 4.96 0.24 3.79
N GLY A 943 3.91 0.40 4.60
CA GLY A 943 3.34 -0.67 5.43
C GLY A 943 4.18 -1.00 6.66
N VAL A 944 5.31 -0.30 6.89
CA VAL A 944 6.12 -0.46 8.11
C VAL A 944 5.40 0.22 9.26
N GLN A 945 5.03 -0.54 10.28
CA GLN A 945 4.30 0.01 11.42
C GLN A 945 5.22 0.85 12.30
N THR A 946 4.77 2.06 12.60
CA THR A 946 5.44 2.99 13.51
C THR A 946 4.52 3.36 14.67
N GLN A 947 5.11 3.74 15.79
CA GLN A 947 4.42 4.31 16.93
C GLN A 947 5.16 5.55 17.42
N ILE A 948 4.44 6.65 17.51
CA ILE A 948 4.99 7.92 17.99
C ILE A 948 5.02 7.88 19.51
N VAL A 949 6.20 8.15 20.09
CA VAL A 949 6.36 8.29 21.55
C VAL A 949 6.39 9.78 21.89
N THR A 950 5.41 10.23 22.67
CA THR A 950 5.21 11.65 23.01
C THR A 950 6.09 12.12 24.17
N GLN A 951 6.54 11.20 25.02
CA GLN A 951 7.44 11.49 26.14
C GLN A 951 8.83 11.95 25.65
N GLN A 952 9.38 12.98 26.30
CA GLN A 952 10.78 13.38 26.08
C GLN A 952 11.68 12.45 26.87
N LEU A 953 12.44 11.63 26.16
CA LEU A 953 13.37 10.66 26.72
C LEU A 953 14.81 11.12 26.48
N ASP A 954 15.65 11.05 27.50
CA ASP A 954 17.11 11.18 27.39
C ASP A 954 17.66 9.83 26.91
N ALA A 955 17.47 9.51 25.63
CA ALA A 955 17.57 8.13 25.14
C ALA A 955 18.86 7.79 24.35
N SER A 956 19.35 8.65 23.45
CA SER A 956 20.52 8.36 22.58
C SER A 956 21.02 9.64 21.86
N ASP A 957 21.89 9.51 20.85
CA ASP A 957 22.61 10.60 20.15
C ASP A 957 21.74 11.76 19.64
N GLN A 958 20.46 11.54 19.33
CA GLN A 958 19.52 12.60 18.93
C GLN A 958 19.40 13.70 19.98
N VAL A 959 19.64 13.39 21.26
CA VAL A 959 19.55 14.33 22.38
C VAL A 959 20.54 15.48 22.20
N ALA A 960 21.77 15.22 21.73
CA ALA A 960 22.78 16.27 21.51
C ALA A 960 22.31 17.32 20.48
N PHE A 961 21.54 16.91 19.48
CA PHE A 961 20.96 17.79 18.48
C PHE A 961 19.81 18.62 19.07
N ILE A 962 18.91 17.98 19.83
CA ILE A 962 17.77 18.65 20.48
C ILE A 962 18.26 19.70 21.49
N GLU A 963 19.28 19.37 22.29
CA GLU A 963 19.95 20.31 23.23
C GLU A 963 20.52 21.54 22.49
N ALA A 964 20.99 21.36 21.26
CA ALA A 964 21.52 22.43 20.41
C ALA A 964 20.44 23.20 19.62
N GLY A 965 19.16 22.84 19.76
CA GLY A 965 18.05 23.47 19.05
C GLY A 965 17.83 22.93 17.63
N ILE A 966 18.37 21.75 17.31
CA ILE A 966 18.22 21.08 16.01
C ILE A 966 17.13 19.99 16.14
N PRO A 967 16.13 19.95 15.25
CA PRO A 967 15.12 18.89 15.21
C PRO A 967 15.76 17.50 15.08
N ALA A 968 15.44 16.58 15.99
CA ALA A 968 15.95 15.21 15.87
C ALA A 968 15.00 14.16 16.47
N VAL A 969 15.11 12.94 15.96
CA VAL A 969 14.33 11.76 16.36
C VAL A 969 15.20 10.51 16.39
N GLN A 970 14.75 9.52 17.15
CA GLN A 970 15.34 8.18 17.14
C GLN A 970 14.34 7.16 16.62
N ILE A 971 14.81 6.26 15.75
CA ILE A 971 14.10 5.06 15.32
C ILE A 971 14.63 3.89 16.15
N PHE A 972 13.72 3.23 16.88
CA PHE A 972 14.07 2.22 17.88
C PHE A 972 13.12 1.01 17.81
N SER A 973 13.62 -0.22 17.98
CA SER A 973 12.76 -1.42 17.96
C SER A 973 12.22 -1.85 19.34
N GLY A 974 12.63 -1.17 20.41
CA GLY A 974 12.21 -1.46 21.79
C GLY A 974 13.30 -2.20 22.59
N ILE A 975 13.24 -2.12 23.93
CA ILE A 975 14.22 -2.82 24.79
C ILE A 975 13.84 -4.31 24.90
N HIS A 976 14.85 -5.19 24.91
CA HIS A 976 14.72 -6.63 25.12
C HIS A 976 15.67 -7.14 26.22
N GLU A 977 15.48 -8.39 26.65
CA GLU A 977 16.18 -8.99 27.81
C GLU A 977 17.72 -9.00 27.70
N ASP A 978 18.25 -8.96 26.47
CA ASP A 978 19.68 -8.95 26.16
C ASP A 978 20.32 -7.56 26.11
N TYR A 979 19.54 -6.48 26.24
CA TYR A 979 20.03 -5.10 26.13
C TYR A 979 21.15 -4.81 27.15
N HIS A 980 22.29 -4.27 26.72
CA HIS A 980 23.49 -4.06 27.54
C HIS A 980 23.97 -5.36 28.24
N ARG A 981 23.99 -6.49 27.52
CA ARG A 981 24.49 -7.78 28.05
C ARG A 981 25.39 -8.51 27.04
N PRO A 982 26.28 -9.41 27.50
CA PRO A 982 27.06 -10.30 26.64
C PRO A 982 26.23 -11.20 25.71
N THR A 983 24.94 -11.36 26.01
CA THR A 983 24.00 -12.18 25.25
C THR A 983 23.35 -11.43 24.09
N ASP A 984 23.70 -10.16 23.85
CA ASP A 984 23.33 -9.44 22.63
C ASP A 984 24.22 -9.88 21.45
N THR A 985 23.80 -10.96 20.79
CA THR A 985 24.59 -11.72 19.81
C THR A 985 23.94 -11.70 18.41
N PRO A 986 24.74 -11.81 17.31
CA PRO A 986 24.21 -11.70 15.94
C PRO A 986 23.12 -12.71 15.56
N ASP A 987 23.13 -13.91 16.15
CA ASP A 987 22.12 -14.95 15.89
C ASP A 987 20.70 -14.57 16.34
N LYS A 988 20.58 -13.52 17.15
CA LYS A 988 19.31 -12.99 17.65
C LYS A 988 18.72 -11.88 16.79
N ILE A 989 19.42 -11.41 15.77
CA ILE A 989 18.98 -10.30 14.93
C ILE A 989 17.87 -10.75 13.97
N ASP A 990 16.81 -9.96 13.91
CA ASP A 990 15.76 -10.05 12.90
C ASP A 990 16.21 -9.34 11.61
N ALA A 991 16.80 -10.11 10.71
CA ALA A 991 17.30 -9.61 9.44
C ALA A 991 16.20 -8.98 8.55
N ALA A 992 14.95 -9.47 8.64
CA ALA A 992 13.83 -8.86 7.91
C ALA A 992 13.42 -7.51 8.54
N GLY A 993 13.50 -7.41 9.86
CA GLY A 993 13.35 -6.17 10.62
C GLY A 993 14.31 -5.07 10.18
N LEU A 994 15.59 -5.39 9.95
CA LEU A 994 16.59 -4.44 9.45
C LEU A 994 16.20 -3.83 8.09
N ALA A 995 15.69 -4.64 7.17
CA ALA A 995 15.23 -4.15 5.86
C ALA A 995 14.05 -3.17 6.01
N LYS A 996 13.16 -3.40 6.99
CA LYS A 996 12.08 -2.45 7.33
C LYS A 996 12.63 -1.16 7.93
N ALA A 997 13.64 -1.23 8.80
CA ALA A 997 14.31 -0.06 9.38
C ALA A 997 14.97 0.81 8.30
N ALA A 998 15.69 0.19 7.37
CA ALA A 998 16.30 0.87 6.23
C ALA A 998 15.25 1.49 5.30
N THR A 999 14.13 0.80 5.06
CA THR A 999 13.01 1.33 4.26
C THR A 999 12.40 2.58 4.90
N LEU A 1000 12.09 2.51 6.20
CA LEU A 1000 11.54 3.63 6.96
C LEU A 1000 12.49 4.84 6.93
N SER A 1001 13.77 4.60 7.16
CA SER A 1001 14.81 5.63 7.20
C SER A 1001 15.05 6.27 5.84
N ARG A 1002 15.07 5.49 4.75
CA ARG A 1002 15.21 6.01 3.38
C ARG A 1002 14.08 6.95 3.02
N GLU A 1003 12.82 6.59 3.29
CA GLU A 1003 11.68 7.45 2.96
C GLU A 1003 11.73 8.78 3.72
N ALA A 1004 12.11 8.75 4.99
CA ALA A 1004 12.31 9.99 5.76
C ALA A 1004 13.45 10.83 5.19
N LEU A 1005 14.58 10.21 4.84
CA LEU A 1005 15.73 10.89 4.22
C LEU A 1005 15.38 11.52 2.87
N VAL A 1006 14.70 10.78 1.98
CA VAL A 1006 14.30 11.28 0.65
C VAL A 1006 13.33 12.46 0.79
N TYR A 1007 12.31 12.32 1.65
CA TYR A 1007 11.35 13.39 1.91
C TYR A 1007 12.05 14.66 2.42
N LEU A 1008 12.89 14.53 3.45
CA LEU A 1008 13.55 15.69 4.05
C LEU A 1008 14.62 16.28 3.14
N ALA A 1009 15.40 15.46 2.41
CA ALA A 1009 16.54 15.93 1.62
C ALA A 1009 16.17 16.45 0.22
N ALA A 1010 14.97 16.14 -0.29
CA ALA A 1010 14.55 16.58 -1.63
C ALA A 1010 13.16 17.23 -1.70
N GLU A 1011 12.18 16.79 -0.92
CA GLU A 1011 10.80 17.32 -1.03
C GLU A 1011 10.57 18.52 -0.13
N ARG A 1012 11.10 18.48 1.09
CA ARG A 1012 10.89 19.54 2.09
C ARG A 1012 11.98 20.60 2.04
N LYS A 1013 11.59 21.79 1.58
CA LYS A 1013 12.48 22.96 1.50
C LYS A 1013 12.43 23.78 2.79
N GLU A 1014 11.28 23.81 3.45
CA GLU A 1014 11.06 24.53 4.70
C GLU A 1014 11.77 23.86 5.88
N ALA A 1015 12.22 24.66 6.84
CA ALA A 1015 12.71 24.15 8.12
C ALA A 1015 11.61 23.36 8.87
N LEU A 1016 12.02 22.44 9.74
CA LEU A 1016 11.10 21.82 10.70
C LEU A 1016 10.84 22.79 11.85
N THR A 1017 9.62 22.78 12.38
CA THR A 1017 9.20 23.71 13.42
C THR A 1017 9.56 23.14 14.79
N MET A 1018 10.66 23.63 15.38
CA MET A 1018 11.08 23.22 16.73
C MET A 1018 9.98 23.45 17.78
N THR A 1019 9.69 22.41 18.56
CA THR A 1019 8.70 22.44 19.66
C THR A 1019 9.28 22.03 21.00
N GLY A 1020 10.48 21.44 21.03
CA GLY A 1020 11.21 21.14 22.27
C GLY A 1020 11.80 22.40 22.90
N GLN A 1021 11.79 22.51 24.23
CA GLN A 1021 12.50 23.58 24.95
C GLN A 1021 14.01 23.37 24.82
N ALA A 1022 14.71 24.25 24.09
CA ALA A 1022 16.17 24.33 24.15
C ALA A 1022 16.57 24.84 25.55
N LYS A 1023 17.13 23.98 26.40
CA LYS A 1023 17.82 24.42 27.61
C LYS A 1023 19.29 24.69 27.28
N PRO A 1024 19.90 25.75 27.86
CA PRO A 1024 21.32 26.01 27.63
C PRO A 1024 22.15 24.84 28.15
N ALA A 1025 23.13 24.42 27.35
CA ALA A 1025 24.14 23.43 27.73
C ALA A 1025 24.70 23.79 29.12
N HIS A 1026 24.67 22.84 30.05
CA HIS A 1026 25.38 23.01 31.31
C HIS A 1026 26.86 23.29 31.01
N PRO A 1027 27.48 24.30 31.63
CA PRO A 1027 28.91 24.50 31.48
C PRO A 1027 29.60 23.22 31.94
N ALA A 1028 30.61 22.77 31.18
CA ALA A 1028 31.38 21.54 31.37
C ALA A 1028 32.16 21.46 32.71
N ASN A 1029 31.77 22.21 33.74
CA ASN A 1029 32.44 22.33 35.03
C ASN A 1029 31.47 22.32 36.24
N SER A 1030 30.28 21.72 36.15
CA SER A 1030 29.57 21.28 37.36
C SER A 1030 29.60 19.76 37.47
N LYS A 1031 30.47 19.25 38.33
CA LYS A 1031 30.40 17.92 38.92
C LYS A 1031 29.05 17.74 39.64
N SER A 1032 28.00 17.39 38.91
CA SER A 1032 26.74 16.88 39.45
C SER A 1032 26.86 15.36 39.54
N THR A 1033 27.36 14.89 40.69
CA THR A 1033 27.81 13.53 40.98
C THR A 1033 26.69 12.55 41.40
N SER A 1034 25.64 12.36 40.63
CA SER A 1034 24.77 11.19 40.89
C SER A 1034 24.28 10.52 39.61
N GLU A 1035 25.17 9.73 39.03
CA GLU A 1035 24.77 8.59 38.20
C GLU A 1035 23.83 7.67 38.99
N ARG A 1036 22.88 7.04 38.31
CA ARG A 1036 22.02 6.01 38.90
C ARG A 1036 22.89 4.81 39.26
N LYS A 1037 23.17 4.60 40.55
CA LYS A 1037 24.01 3.50 41.08
C LYS A 1037 23.26 2.20 41.38
N VAL A 1038 21.95 2.22 41.18
CA VAL A 1038 21.03 1.15 41.57
C VAL A 1038 20.18 0.69 40.42
N SER A 1039 19.91 -0.61 40.35
CA SER A 1039 18.99 -1.19 39.38
C SER A 1039 17.83 -1.87 40.09
N THR A 1040 16.66 -1.77 39.47
CA THR A 1040 15.47 -2.53 39.82
C THR A 1040 15.35 -3.78 38.95
N GLY A 1041 15.99 -3.79 37.77
CA GLY A 1041 15.77 -4.78 36.71
C GLY A 1041 14.46 -4.63 35.94
N LEU A 1042 13.74 -3.52 36.16
CA LEU A 1042 12.53 -3.18 35.40
C LEU A 1042 12.88 -2.57 34.05
N MET A 1043 12.14 -2.99 33.03
CA MET A 1043 12.23 -2.46 31.67
C MET A 1043 10.89 -1.82 31.34
N PRO A 1044 10.86 -0.50 31.13
CA PRO A 1044 9.60 0.23 30.96
C PRO A 1044 9.00 0.06 29.57
N ASP A 1045 7.68 0.17 29.52
CA ASP A 1045 6.89 0.26 28.30
C ASP A 1045 6.87 1.72 27.81
N PHE A 1046 7.75 2.05 26.86
CA PHE A 1046 7.84 3.40 26.28
C PHE A 1046 6.60 3.82 25.50
N THR A 1047 5.69 2.88 25.22
CA THR A 1047 4.43 3.15 24.52
C THR A 1047 3.30 3.58 25.43
N TYR A 1048 3.50 3.48 26.76
CA TYR A 1048 2.50 3.86 27.74
C TYR A 1048 2.42 5.39 27.87
N ASP A 1049 1.23 5.94 27.71
CA ASP A 1049 0.92 7.37 27.76
C ASP A 1049 0.06 7.77 28.98
N GLY A 1050 -0.30 6.80 29.83
CA GLY A 1050 -1.00 7.04 31.09
C GLY A 1050 -0.07 7.50 32.22
N GLU A 1051 -0.66 7.84 33.37
CA GLU A 1051 0.08 8.29 34.56
C GLU A 1051 0.89 7.13 35.17
N GLY A 1052 2.20 7.33 35.34
CA GLY A 1052 3.11 6.36 35.93
C GLY A 1052 4.01 5.65 34.92
N VAL A 1053 4.73 4.63 35.39
CA VAL A 1053 5.67 3.83 34.58
C VAL A 1053 5.17 2.41 34.46
N LYS A 1054 4.66 2.03 33.28
CA LYS A 1054 4.24 0.67 32.99
C LYS A 1054 5.46 -0.23 32.71
N ILE A 1055 5.43 -1.44 33.26
CA ILE A 1055 6.50 -2.44 33.09
C ILE A 1055 6.23 -3.24 31.81
N GLN A 1056 7.19 -3.22 30.87
CA GLN A 1056 7.17 -4.06 29.68
C GLN A 1056 7.79 -5.43 29.94
N ALA A 1057 8.93 -5.45 30.63
CA ALA A 1057 9.65 -6.67 30.95
C ALA A 1057 10.38 -6.55 32.28
N VAL A 1058 10.72 -7.70 32.85
CA VAL A 1058 11.50 -7.81 34.08
C VAL A 1058 12.70 -8.70 33.82
N SER A 1059 13.88 -8.21 34.18
CA SER A 1059 15.13 -8.95 34.03
C SER A 1059 15.17 -10.16 34.97
N GLN A 1060 15.64 -11.30 34.47
CA GLN A 1060 15.90 -12.49 35.28
C GLN A 1060 16.94 -12.20 36.39
N ASP A 1061 16.74 -12.80 37.56
CA ASP A 1061 17.48 -12.67 38.82
C ASP A 1061 17.51 -11.26 39.43
N SER A 1062 16.68 -10.35 38.93
CA SER A 1062 16.65 -8.95 39.35
C SER A 1062 15.87 -8.70 40.65
N PRO A 1063 16.09 -7.56 41.33
CA PRO A 1063 15.25 -7.12 42.44
C PRO A 1063 13.75 -7.12 42.15
N ALA A 1064 13.36 -6.72 40.93
CA ALA A 1064 11.97 -6.69 40.52
C ALA A 1064 11.36 -8.09 40.35
N GLU A 1065 12.09 -9.05 39.79
CA GLU A 1065 11.60 -10.43 39.67
C GLU A 1065 11.43 -11.05 41.07
N LYS A 1066 12.41 -10.83 41.97
CA LYS A 1066 12.36 -11.30 43.37
C LYS A 1066 11.21 -10.66 44.16
N ALA A 1067 10.78 -9.47 43.76
CA ALA A 1067 9.64 -8.75 44.32
C ALA A 1067 8.32 -9.04 43.59
N GLU A 1068 8.30 -10.05 42.72
CA GLU A 1068 7.12 -10.50 41.96
C GLU A 1068 6.47 -9.39 41.12
N LEU A 1069 7.24 -8.39 40.69
CA LEU A 1069 6.81 -7.45 39.66
C LEU A 1069 6.75 -8.16 38.32
N GLN A 1070 5.75 -7.82 37.50
CA GLN A 1070 5.50 -8.51 36.25
C GLN A 1070 5.17 -7.52 35.12
N PRO A 1071 5.33 -7.94 33.85
CA PRO A 1071 4.83 -7.17 32.71
C PRO A 1071 3.37 -6.76 32.89
N GLY A 1072 3.07 -5.48 32.63
CA GLY A 1072 1.74 -4.88 32.75
C GLY A 1072 1.46 -4.12 34.07
N ASP A 1073 2.30 -4.28 35.09
CA ASP A 1073 2.22 -3.45 36.31
C ASP A 1073 2.58 -1.99 36.01
N ILE A 1074 1.87 -1.02 36.61
CA ILE A 1074 2.13 0.41 36.46
C ILE A 1074 2.63 0.99 37.79
N LEU A 1075 3.86 1.49 37.82
CA LEU A 1075 4.43 2.17 38.98
C LEU A 1075 3.91 3.61 39.04
N ILE A 1076 3.31 3.96 40.16
CA ILE A 1076 2.68 5.27 40.37
C ILE A 1076 3.28 6.01 41.58
N GLU A 1077 4.03 5.31 42.42
CA GLU A 1077 4.69 5.91 43.59
C GLU A 1077 5.94 5.11 43.96
N ILE A 1078 6.99 5.80 44.42
CA ILE A 1078 8.17 5.22 45.07
C ILE A 1078 8.44 5.95 46.38
N ASN A 1079 8.50 5.21 47.49
CA ASN A 1079 8.81 5.75 48.82
C ASN A 1079 7.92 6.94 49.24
N GLY A 1080 6.63 6.93 48.90
CA GLY A 1080 5.74 8.06 49.22
C GLY A 1080 5.69 9.17 48.17
N GLN A 1081 6.54 9.14 47.14
CA GLN A 1081 6.61 10.15 46.09
C GLN A 1081 5.96 9.66 44.80
N SER A 1082 5.07 10.49 44.24
CA SER A 1082 4.38 10.18 42.98
C SER A 1082 5.38 10.03 41.83
N ILE A 1083 5.12 9.04 40.98
CA ILE A 1083 5.79 8.84 39.71
C ILE A 1083 4.72 9.11 38.65
N THR A 1084 4.88 10.18 37.89
CA THR A 1084 3.96 10.51 36.79
C THR A 1084 4.48 10.08 35.43
N ASP A 1085 5.80 9.99 35.28
CA ASP A 1085 6.47 9.56 34.05
C ASP A 1085 7.81 8.83 34.32
N LEU A 1086 8.48 8.43 33.23
CA LEU A 1086 9.79 7.76 33.28
C LEU A 1086 10.90 8.63 33.88
N ARG A 1087 10.80 9.94 33.75
CA ARG A 1087 11.79 10.89 34.24
C ARG A 1087 11.73 10.98 35.76
N ASP A 1088 10.53 11.05 36.32
CA ASP A 1088 10.31 11.01 37.76
C ASP A 1088 10.89 9.73 38.36
N TYR A 1089 10.55 8.59 37.78
CA TYR A 1089 11.08 7.29 38.20
C TYR A 1089 12.62 7.25 38.19
N SER A 1090 13.24 7.69 37.10
CA SER A 1090 14.69 7.74 36.95
C SER A 1090 15.33 8.66 38.00
N ASN A 1091 14.76 9.85 38.23
CA ASN A 1091 15.26 10.81 39.22
C ASN A 1091 15.19 10.25 40.64
N GLN A 1092 14.11 9.55 40.98
CA GLN A 1092 13.97 8.93 42.30
C GLN A 1092 15.06 7.88 42.53
N LEU A 1093 15.33 7.02 41.54
CA LEU A 1093 16.38 6.00 41.68
C LEU A 1093 17.79 6.59 41.79
N LYS A 1094 18.07 7.76 41.21
CA LYS A 1094 19.37 8.44 41.38
C LYS A 1094 19.67 8.83 42.84
N THR A 1095 18.65 8.91 43.69
CA THR A 1095 18.79 9.24 45.12
C THR A 1095 19.10 8.04 46.02
N GLN A 1096 19.03 6.81 45.49
CA GLN A 1096 19.08 5.57 46.27
C GLN A 1096 20.43 4.84 46.14
N GLN A 1097 20.72 3.92 47.07
CA GLN A 1097 21.93 3.10 47.13
C GLN A 1097 21.61 1.59 47.08
N SER A 1098 22.60 0.79 46.70
CA SER A 1098 22.47 -0.67 46.69
C SER A 1098 22.18 -1.17 48.11
N GLY A 1099 21.19 -2.04 48.26
CA GLY A 1099 20.70 -2.53 49.54
C GLY A 1099 19.54 -1.72 50.12
N ASP A 1100 19.21 -0.56 49.56
CA ASP A 1100 18.04 0.21 49.97
C ASP A 1100 16.76 -0.56 49.64
N ILE A 1101 15.82 -0.59 50.59
CA ILE A 1101 14.48 -1.13 50.37
C ILE A 1101 13.61 0.01 49.87
N VAL A 1102 13.15 -0.09 48.63
CA VAL A 1102 12.18 0.85 48.06
C VAL A 1102 10.79 0.24 48.07
N LYS A 1103 9.82 1.05 48.47
CA LYS A 1103 8.40 0.67 48.46
C LYS A 1103 7.73 1.30 47.25
N PHE A 1104 7.39 0.47 46.28
CA PHE A 1104 6.55 0.86 45.16
C PHE A 1104 5.09 0.75 45.51
N LYS A 1105 4.30 1.72 45.06
CA LYS A 1105 2.87 1.56 44.84
C LYS A 1105 2.68 1.29 43.36
N ILE A 1106 2.02 0.18 43.06
CA ILE A 1106 1.77 -0.25 41.69
C ILE A 1106 0.28 -0.45 41.46
N LEU A 1107 -0.15 -0.24 40.23
CA LEU A 1107 -1.46 -0.63 39.72
C LEU A 1107 -1.29 -1.91 38.89
N ARG A 1108 -1.92 -3.00 39.32
CA ARG A 1108 -1.96 -4.29 38.63
C ARG A 1108 -3.39 -4.57 38.20
N GLY A 1109 -3.68 -4.37 36.92
CA GLY A 1109 -5.06 -4.32 36.44
C GLY A 1109 -5.80 -3.14 37.09
N GLU A 1110 -6.80 -3.42 37.91
CA GLU A 1110 -7.54 -2.41 38.70
C GLU A 1110 -7.11 -2.38 40.18
N THR A 1111 -6.20 -3.26 40.60
CA THR A 1111 -5.83 -3.42 42.00
C THR A 1111 -4.55 -2.66 42.33
N MET A 1112 -4.63 -1.86 43.39
CA MET A 1112 -3.50 -1.12 43.92
C MET A 1112 -2.73 -1.99 44.91
N LEU A 1113 -1.45 -2.22 44.65
CA LEU A 1113 -0.57 -3.04 45.46
C LEU A 1113 0.62 -2.24 45.95
N PHE A 1114 1.16 -2.63 47.11
CA PHE A 1114 2.45 -2.14 47.57
C PHE A 1114 3.47 -3.27 47.47
N VAL A 1115 4.58 -3.00 46.81
CA VAL A 1115 5.66 -3.96 46.60
C VAL A 1115 6.92 -3.36 47.18
N GLU A 1116 7.58 -4.10 48.07
CA GLU A 1116 8.89 -3.74 48.57
C GLU A 1116 9.94 -4.54 47.80
N LEU A 1117 10.97 -3.87 47.30
CA LEU A 1117 12.14 -4.54 46.74
C LEU A 1117 13.41 -3.96 47.35
N THR A 1118 14.40 -4.83 47.50
CA THR A 1118 15.75 -4.43 47.86
C THR A 1118 16.52 -4.11 46.59
N LEU A 1119 16.86 -2.85 46.38
CA LEU A 1119 17.64 -2.41 45.23
C LEU A 1119 18.99 -3.13 45.20
N SER A 1120 19.39 -3.60 44.02
CA SER A 1120 20.74 -4.08 43.80
C SER A 1120 21.61 -2.93 43.27
N SER A 1121 22.92 -3.07 43.41
CA SER A 1121 23.85 -2.29 42.58
C SER A 1121 23.45 -2.47 41.11
N ARG A 1122 23.56 -1.38 40.36
CA ARG A 1122 23.35 -1.43 38.92
C ARG A 1122 24.32 -2.40 38.28
#